data_AF-M2NIA6-F1
#
_entry.id   AF-M2NIA6-F1
#
_cell.length_a   1.000
_cell.length_b   1.000
_cell.length_c   1.000
_cell.angle_alpha   90.00
_cell.angle_beta   90.00
_cell.angle_gamma   90.00
#
_symmetry.space_group_name_H-M   'P 1'
#
loop_
_entity.id
_entity.type
_entity.pdbx_description
1 polymer ?
#
loop_
_entity_poly.entity_id
_entity_poly.type
_entity_poly.pdbx_seq_one_letter_code
_entity_poly.pdbx_strand_id
1 'polypeptide(L)'
;MRGIQVKQYVSGPLDLAVSDLPEPTPGPDQYTIAIHATATNFFDLLQIRGKYQHQPPLPWISGSEFSGVILAVPSSGKSRKFKVGDKVFGAAQGGYATKVCAREEQLRPVPKGWSCFEAAGLFVTMPTSYAGLVTRCNLKAGDWVLVHAAAGGVGLAAVQIAKALGATVIATAGTAHKLSIAKRFGADYTVDYRDDSWPLRVKELTPNKRGVDIVYDPVGLIDKSTKCIAWNGRLLVIGFAGGPIEKMATNKILLKNISVVGLHWGAYALNEPQKIGEVWDDLFKLFESRKVVGTNYTDREYVGLETVPEALKALGERDTWGKVVVKSTEHQQGKHLGSHILNQHIANVTRLLCRLPSCLLSMPGRRAAHRSREIATRRRRRETEQSGSSSVDVSPNAEDAIAEDDLCPVCRLLLFQPVTTGCNHSLCRTCMARWAEVSISAPMTIVRVDEEPQDFDAATGLEARCPMCRTYTTASLDHPLADRLQSTYPAVYGERGSEEADDGDQHDSIQTITVYIGNSHELIQPAEQESHNIHRWTFFVRPSRNDIIDEVQIFLHPTFRPSRIIRQRPPYELSRIGWGYFTIVAGVILKPGYSWVSSDAEDSRDGAPKGMLRLDWTLDFTSFGGTGAKGRHRLKVKNERGWADVDEEAERDEAEWSRTVRQIQRDGRWEPPPED
;
A
#
# COMPACT_ATOMS: atom_id res chain seq x y z
N MET A 1 2.64 -9.50 -33.05
CA MET A 1 3.06 -8.32 -32.26
C MET A 1 3.71 -8.78 -30.97
N ARG A 2 4.50 -7.93 -30.30
CA ARG A 2 5.01 -8.18 -28.93
C ARG A 2 4.15 -7.47 -27.90
N GLY A 3 3.90 -8.09 -26.74
CA GLY A 3 3.12 -7.49 -25.65
C GLY A 3 3.15 -8.29 -24.34
N ILE A 4 2.71 -7.68 -23.25
CA ILE A 4 2.63 -8.31 -21.92
C ILE A 4 1.22 -8.86 -21.71
N GLN A 5 1.05 -10.17 -21.83
CA GLN A 5 -0.23 -10.85 -21.61
C GLN A 5 -0.33 -11.41 -20.19
N VAL A 6 -1.37 -11.04 -19.46
CA VAL A 6 -1.73 -11.59 -18.15
C VAL A 6 -2.65 -12.78 -18.38
N LYS A 7 -2.19 -13.99 -18.03
CA LYS A 7 -2.94 -15.26 -18.14
C LYS A 7 -3.53 -15.74 -16.81
N GLN A 8 -2.98 -15.23 -15.70
CA GLN A 8 -3.42 -15.39 -14.33
C GLN A 8 -2.96 -14.16 -13.54
N TYR A 9 -3.58 -13.85 -12.40
CA TYR A 9 -3.10 -12.76 -11.53
C TYR A 9 -1.69 -13.07 -10.98
N VAL A 10 -0.91 -12.02 -10.75
CA VAL A 10 0.50 -12.10 -10.32
C VAL A 10 0.72 -11.42 -8.96
N SER A 11 1.79 -11.79 -8.26
CA SER A 11 2.14 -11.23 -6.94
C SER A 11 2.69 -9.81 -7.05
N GLY A 12 3.42 -9.52 -8.12
CA GLY A 12 4.04 -8.23 -8.37
C GLY A 12 4.37 -8.00 -9.84
N PRO A 13 4.79 -6.78 -10.20
CA PRO A 13 5.07 -6.44 -11.59
C PRO A 13 6.29 -7.15 -12.18
N LEU A 14 7.19 -7.68 -11.35
CA LEU A 14 8.36 -8.46 -11.80
C LEU A 14 7.98 -9.84 -12.35
N ASP A 15 6.78 -10.34 -12.05
CA ASP A 15 6.27 -11.61 -12.56
C ASP A 15 5.75 -11.48 -14.02
N LEU A 16 5.73 -10.27 -14.58
CA LEU A 16 5.23 -9.97 -15.92
C LEU A 16 6.31 -10.24 -17.00
N ALA A 17 6.00 -11.13 -17.93
CA ALA A 17 6.85 -11.43 -19.08
C ALA A 17 6.31 -10.82 -20.40
N VAL A 18 7.23 -10.37 -21.26
CA VAL A 18 6.90 -10.02 -22.65
C VAL A 18 6.71 -11.32 -23.46
N SER A 19 5.63 -11.39 -24.23
CA SER A 19 5.29 -12.51 -25.10
C SER A 19 5.13 -12.05 -26.55
N ASP A 20 5.40 -12.96 -27.49
CA ASP A 20 4.94 -12.84 -28.87
C ASP A 20 3.47 -13.28 -28.97
N LEU A 21 2.66 -12.46 -29.63
CA LEU A 21 1.21 -12.54 -29.69
C LEU A 21 0.71 -12.34 -31.13
N PRO A 22 -0.48 -12.85 -31.50
CA PRO A 22 -1.13 -12.50 -32.76
C PRO A 22 -1.26 -10.98 -32.95
N GLU A 23 -1.27 -10.52 -34.20
CA GLU A 23 -1.59 -9.12 -34.51
C GLU A 23 -3.01 -8.76 -34.02
N PRO A 24 -3.25 -7.54 -33.54
CA PRO A 24 -4.55 -7.16 -32.99
C PRO A 24 -5.53 -6.87 -34.12
N THR A 25 -6.61 -7.66 -34.23
CA THR A 25 -7.69 -7.43 -35.20
C THR A 25 -8.52 -6.21 -34.75
N PRO A 26 -8.56 -5.09 -35.50
CA PRO A 26 -9.40 -3.95 -35.15
C PRO A 26 -10.89 -4.26 -35.39
N GLY A 27 -11.75 -3.77 -34.50
CA GLY A 27 -13.18 -3.63 -34.76
C GLY A 27 -13.47 -2.65 -35.91
N PRO A 28 -14.68 -2.68 -36.50
CA PRO A 28 -15.05 -1.84 -37.64
C PRO A 28 -15.08 -0.33 -37.31
N ASP A 29 -15.06 0.01 -36.03
CA ASP A 29 -15.07 1.31 -35.38
C ASP A 29 -13.70 1.72 -34.78
N GLN A 30 -12.66 0.89 -34.93
CA GLN A 30 -11.37 1.06 -34.28
C GLN A 30 -10.24 1.48 -35.23
N TYR A 31 -9.37 2.34 -34.72
CA TYR A 31 -8.05 2.62 -35.27
C TYR A 31 -7.05 1.58 -34.76
N THR A 32 -6.03 1.27 -35.56
CA THR A 32 -4.84 0.52 -35.09
C THR A 32 -3.67 1.48 -34.96
N ILE A 33 -2.98 1.46 -33.81
CA ILE A 33 -1.93 2.40 -33.44
C ILE A 33 -0.61 1.64 -33.18
N ALA A 34 0.49 2.09 -33.78
CA ALA A 34 1.85 1.67 -33.41
C ALA A 34 2.27 2.42 -32.14
N ILE A 35 2.52 1.70 -31.05
CA ILE A 35 2.89 2.32 -29.76
C ILE A 35 4.35 2.77 -29.80
N HIS A 36 4.55 4.07 -29.63
CA HIS A 36 5.87 4.69 -29.51
C HIS A 36 6.30 4.87 -28.05
N ALA A 37 5.35 5.08 -27.14
CA ALA A 37 5.59 5.06 -25.70
C ALA A 37 4.30 4.73 -24.92
N THR A 38 4.42 4.00 -23.82
CA THR A 38 3.32 3.64 -22.90
C THR A 38 3.63 4.13 -21.49
N ALA A 39 2.59 4.47 -20.72
CA ALA A 39 2.72 5.16 -19.45
C ALA A 39 2.07 4.37 -18.30
N THR A 40 2.79 4.18 -17.19
CA THR A 40 2.36 3.27 -16.14
C THR A 40 1.42 3.91 -15.12
N ASN A 41 0.44 3.15 -14.64
CA ASN A 41 -0.56 3.59 -13.67
C ASN A 41 -0.55 2.76 -12.39
N PHE A 42 -0.94 3.39 -11.27
CA PHE A 42 -1.12 2.66 -10.03
C PHE A 42 -2.29 1.66 -10.11
N PHE A 43 -3.29 1.91 -10.96
CA PHE A 43 -4.34 0.92 -11.23
C PHE A 43 -3.82 -0.28 -12.06
N ASP A 44 -2.78 -0.14 -12.88
CA ASP A 44 -2.20 -1.29 -13.60
C ASP A 44 -1.62 -2.29 -12.58
N LEU A 45 -0.92 -1.80 -11.55
CA LEU A 45 -0.42 -2.60 -10.42
C LEU A 45 -1.55 -3.32 -9.65
N LEU A 46 -2.74 -2.71 -9.57
CA LEU A 46 -3.91 -3.31 -8.93
C LEU A 46 -4.59 -4.34 -9.86
N GLN A 47 -4.68 -4.06 -11.16
CA GLN A 47 -5.27 -4.97 -12.15
C GLN A 47 -4.52 -6.30 -12.20
N ILE A 48 -3.19 -6.25 -12.44
CA ILE A 48 -2.37 -7.47 -12.56
C ILE A 48 -2.40 -8.33 -11.28
N ARG A 49 -2.70 -7.74 -10.12
CA ARG A 49 -2.81 -8.39 -8.81
C ARG A 49 -4.21 -8.92 -8.46
N GLY A 50 -5.22 -8.72 -9.33
CA GLY A 50 -6.61 -9.05 -9.01
C GLY A 50 -7.31 -8.05 -8.09
N LYS A 51 -6.65 -6.94 -7.71
CA LYS A 51 -7.10 -5.99 -6.66
C LYS A 51 -7.72 -4.67 -7.17
N TYR A 52 -8.04 -4.55 -8.46
CA TYR A 52 -8.72 -3.36 -8.99
C TYR A 52 -10.22 -3.60 -9.21
N GLN A 53 -11.02 -2.53 -9.10
CA GLN A 53 -12.49 -2.57 -9.21
C GLN A 53 -13.00 -2.99 -10.59
N HIS A 54 -12.22 -2.75 -11.65
CA HIS A 54 -12.55 -3.10 -13.03
C HIS A 54 -11.46 -4.00 -13.63
N GLN A 55 -11.71 -5.31 -13.62
CA GLN A 55 -10.80 -6.31 -14.17
C GLN A 55 -11.20 -6.71 -15.60
N PRO A 56 -10.26 -6.74 -16.56
CA PRO A 56 -10.47 -7.40 -17.83
C PRO A 56 -10.60 -8.93 -17.64
N PRO A 57 -11.34 -9.63 -18.52
CA PRO A 57 -11.38 -11.09 -18.50
C PRO A 57 -10.00 -11.67 -18.86
N LEU A 58 -9.60 -12.75 -18.19
CA LEU A 58 -8.37 -13.48 -18.50
C LEU A 58 -8.54 -14.31 -19.80
N PRO A 59 -7.51 -14.40 -20.67
CA PRO A 59 -6.25 -13.66 -20.65
C PRO A 59 -6.35 -12.30 -21.36
N TRP A 60 -5.73 -11.25 -20.81
CA TRP A 60 -5.74 -9.90 -21.39
C TRP A 60 -4.33 -9.33 -21.60
N ILE A 61 -4.18 -8.28 -22.43
CA ILE A 61 -2.92 -7.54 -22.60
C ILE A 61 -2.91 -6.35 -21.63
N SER A 62 -1.90 -6.28 -20.77
CA SER A 62 -1.83 -5.31 -19.67
C SER A 62 -1.56 -3.88 -20.14
N GLY A 63 -1.70 -2.92 -19.23
CA GLY A 63 -1.50 -1.49 -19.46
C GLY A 63 -2.66 -0.82 -20.18
N SER A 64 -2.80 0.50 -19.95
CA SER A 64 -3.90 1.30 -20.49
C SER A 64 -3.45 2.53 -21.29
N GLU A 65 -2.55 3.35 -20.77
CA GLU A 65 -2.14 4.60 -21.44
C GLU A 65 -1.02 4.41 -22.47
N PHE A 66 -1.17 5.05 -23.63
CA PHE A 66 -0.22 4.98 -24.73
C PHE A 66 -0.15 6.26 -25.57
N SER A 67 0.90 6.35 -26.36
CA SER A 67 1.10 7.30 -27.45
C SER A 67 1.73 6.60 -28.64
N GLY A 68 1.47 7.09 -29.84
CA GLY A 68 1.85 6.37 -31.04
C GLY A 68 1.50 7.08 -32.33
N VAL A 69 1.51 6.30 -33.41
CA VAL A 69 1.13 6.72 -34.76
C VAL A 69 0.03 5.82 -35.31
N ILE A 70 -0.98 6.40 -35.94
CA ILE A 70 -2.04 5.65 -36.62
C ILE A 70 -1.44 4.82 -37.77
N LEU A 71 -1.60 3.49 -37.71
CA LEU A 71 -1.29 2.55 -38.79
C LEU A 71 -2.50 2.30 -39.70
N ALA A 72 -3.68 2.16 -39.11
CA ALA A 72 -4.92 1.89 -39.82
C ALA A 72 -6.09 2.67 -39.20
N VAL A 73 -7.10 2.96 -40.03
CA VAL A 73 -8.31 3.71 -39.67
C VAL A 73 -9.54 2.79 -39.70
N PRO A 74 -10.63 3.12 -38.96
CA PRO A 74 -11.85 2.32 -38.92
C PRO A 74 -12.37 1.98 -40.32
N SER A 75 -12.75 0.72 -40.57
CA SER A 75 -13.28 0.28 -41.86
C SER A 75 -14.68 0.83 -42.14
N SER A 76 -15.45 1.18 -41.09
CA SER A 76 -16.75 1.84 -41.15
C SER A 76 -16.69 3.28 -40.60
N GLY A 77 -17.81 4.02 -40.72
CA GLY A 77 -17.95 5.40 -40.23
C GLY A 77 -17.99 6.45 -41.35
N LYS A 78 -18.84 7.47 -41.20
CA LYS A 78 -19.05 8.55 -42.19
C LYS A 78 -18.00 9.69 -42.12
N SER A 79 -17.28 9.79 -41.01
CA SER A 79 -16.22 10.76 -40.75
C SER A 79 -15.15 10.12 -39.88
N ARG A 80 -13.88 10.50 -40.08
CA ARG A 80 -12.72 10.03 -39.32
C ARG A 80 -11.91 11.24 -38.87
N LYS A 81 -11.67 11.39 -37.57
CA LYS A 81 -10.90 12.52 -37.00
C LYS A 81 -9.40 12.40 -37.22
N PHE A 82 -8.88 11.20 -37.44
CA PHE A 82 -7.46 10.91 -37.64
C PHE A 82 -7.21 10.15 -38.95
N LYS A 83 -6.00 10.30 -39.51
CA LYS A 83 -5.54 9.53 -40.69
C LYS A 83 -4.23 8.78 -40.39
N VAL A 84 -3.89 7.82 -41.24
CA VAL A 84 -2.61 7.09 -41.16
C VAL A 84 -1.44 8.09 -41.13
N GLY A 85 -0.49 7.86 -40.22
CA GLY A 85 0.64 8.77 -39.98
C GLY A 85 0.39 9.88 -38.93
N ASP A 86 -0.84 10.12 -38.49
CA ASP A 86 -1.10 11.06 -37.39
C ASP A 86 -0.55 10.55 -36.06
N LYS A 87 0.01 11.47 -35.26
CA LYS A 87 0.48 11.19 -33.90
C LYS A 87 -0.67 11.38 -32.91
N VAL A 88 -0.95 10.34 -32.14
CA VAL A 88 -2.03 10.32 -31.13
C VAL A 88 -1.52 9.86 -29.77
N PHE A 89 -2.27 10.22 -28.72
CA PHE A 89 -2.20 9.61 -27.40
C PHE A 89 -3.60 9.20 -26.95
N GLY A 90 -3.69 8.23 -26.03
CA GLY A 90 -4.97 7.63 -25.66
C GLY A 90 -4.87 6.69 -24.46
N ALA A 91 -6.02 6.14 -24.08
CA ALA A 91 -6.09 5.01 -23.16
C ALA A 91 -7.07 3.93 -23.64
N ALA A 92 -6.58 2.70 -23.77
CA ALA A 92 -7.33 1.51 -24.13
C ALA A 92 -6.59 0.28 -23.59
N GLN A 93 -7.31 -0.81 -23.29
CA GLN A 93 -6.68 -2.02 -22.74
C GLN A 93 -5.68 -2.61 -23.74
N GLY A 94 -4.45 -2.88 -23.29
CA GLY A 94 -3.36 -3.37 -24.12
C GLY A 94 -2.23 -2.38 -24.38
N GLY A 95 -2.11 -1.34 -23.56
CA GLY A 95 -1.04 -0.33 -23.68
C GLY A 95 0.38 -0.87 -23.54
N TYR A 96 0.59 -2.01 -22.85
CA TYR A 96 1.88 -2.69 -22.76
C TYR A 96 2.11 -3.66 -23.93
N ALA A 97 1.98 -3.13 -25.13
CA ALA A 97 2.24 -3.82 -26.39
C ALA A 97 2.93 -2.90 -27.41
N THR A 98 3.32 -3.50 -28.53
CA THR A 98 3.87 -2.81 -29.71
C THR A 98 2.78 -2.17 -30.57
N LYS A 99 1.56 -2.70 -30.52
CA LYS A 99 0.36 -2.18 -31.19
C LYS A 99 -0.86 -2.30 -30.29
N VAL A 100 -1.84 -1.41 -30.48
CA VAL A 100 -3.14 -1.46 -29.80
C VAL A 100 -4.24 -1.02 -30.77
N CYS A 101 -5.47 -1.48 -30.54
CA CYS A 101 -6.66 -1.01 -31.24
C CYS A 101 -7.54 -0.18 -30.29
N ALA A 102 -7.99 0.99 -30.74
CA ALA A 102 -8.76 1.93 -29.92
C ALA A 102 -9.80 2.69 -30.76
N ARG A 103 -10.91 3.08 -30.14
CA ARG A 103 -11.96 3.90 -30.77
C ARG A 103 -11.58 5.38 -30.81
N GLU A 104 -12.31 6.17 -31.59
CA GLU A 104 -12.01 7.59 -31.78
C GLU A 104 -12.13 8.41 -30.49
N GLU A 105 -13.11 8.12 -29.64
CA GLU A 105 -13.32 8.79 -28.35
C GLU A 105 -12.21 8.49 -27.32
N GLN A 106 -11.44 7.41 -27.53
CA GLN A 106 -10.29 7.01 -26.72
C GLN A 106 -8.97 7.68 -27.16
N LEU A 107 -8.98 8.47 -28.24
CA LEU A 107 -7.78 9.06 -28.86
C LEU A 107 -7.81 10.59 -28.87
N ARG A 108 -6.65 11.21 -28.67
CA ARG A 108 -6.42 12.66 -28.77
C ARG A 108 -5.17 12.93 -29.62
N PRO A 109 -5.12 14.02 -30.41
CA PRO A 109 -3.91 14.37 -31.15
C PRO A 109 -2.78 14.76 -30.19
N VAL A 110 -1.53 14.38 -30.49
CA VAL A 110 -0.37 14.82 -29.71
C VAL A 110 -0.27 16.37 -29.76
N PRO A 111 -0.14 17.07 -28.61
CA PRO A 111 -0.11 18.54 -28.60
C PRO A 111 1.02 19.13 -29.44
N LYS A 112 0.79 20.32 -30.01
CA LYS A 112 1.70 20.94 -30.99
C LYS A 112 3.09 21.20 -30.38
N GLY A 113 4.10 20.51 -30.90
CA GLY A 113 5.50 20.59 -30.46
C GLY A 113 5.92 19.53 -29.45
N TRP A 114 4.99 18.71 -28.95
CA TRP A 114 5.28 17.62 -28.01
C TRP A 114 5.69 16.34 -28.75
N SER A 115 6.51 15.51 -28.09
CA SER A 115 6.79 14.15 -28.51
C SER A 115 5.71 13.16 -28.06
N CYS A 116 5.71 11.95 -28.64
CA CYS A 116 4.88 10.85 -28.15
C CYS A 116 5.20 10.54 -26.66
N PHE A 117 6.48 10.52 -26.29
CA PHE A 117 6.91 10.29 -24.91
C PHE A 117 6.23 11.28 -23.94
N GLU A 118 6.27 12.58 -24.22
CA GLU A 118 5.62 13.60 -23.38
C GLU A 118 4.08 13.47 -23.34
N ALA A 119 3.47 13.05 -24.45
CA ALA A 119 2.02 12.88 -24.54
C ALA A 119 1.48 11.58 -23.92
N ALA A 120 2.32 10.54 -23.77
CA ALA A 120 1.91 9.21 -23.31
C ALA A 120 1.21 9.19 -21.94
N GLY A 121 1.53 10.14 -21.06
CA GLY A 121 1.01 10.21 -19.69
C GLY A 121 -0.24 11.07 -19.48
N LEU A 122 -0.76 11.70 -20.53
CA LEU A 122 -1.73 12.80 -20.39
C LEU A 122 -3.18 12.31 -20.26
N PHE A 123 -3.54 11.16 -20.81
CA PHE A 123 -4.94 10.80 -21.05
C PHE A 123 -5.74 10.59 -19.76
N VAL A 124 -5.12 10.04 -18.72
CA VAL A 124 -5.73 9.89 -17.39
C VAL A 124 -5.36 11.08 -16.50
N THR A 125 -4.10 11.49 -16.46
CA THR A 125 -3.60 12.40 -15.40
C THR A 125 -4.11 13.84 -15.51
N MET A 126 -4.08 14.42 -16.70
CA MET A 126 -4.49 15.80 -16.93
C MET A 126 -5.99 16.03 -16.71
N PRO A 127 -6.92 15.25 -17.31
CA PRO A 127 -8.35 15.49 -17.11
C PRO A 127 -8.84 15.09 -15.72
N THR A 128 -8.22 14.09 -15.05
CA THR A 128 -8.49 13.84 -13.62
C THR A 128 -8.17 15.08 -12.79
N SER A 129 -7.06 15.76 -13.09
CA SER A 129 -6.65 16.96 -12.36
C SER A 129 -7.50 18.18 -12.70
N TYR A 130 -7.85 18.36 -13.98
CA TYR A 130 -8.69 19.47 -14.45
C TYR A 130 -10.14 19.34 -13.97
N ALA A 131 -10.76 18.18 -14.16
CA ALA A 131 -12.13 17.94 -13.70
C ALA A 131 -12.25 18.03 -12.17
N GLY A 132 -11.22 17.60 -11.43
CA GLY A 132 -11.17 17.78 -9.98
C GLY A 132 -11.15 19.25 -9.57
N LEU A 133 -10.15 20.01 -10.03
CA LEU A 133 -9.97 21.42 -9.63
C LEU A 133 -11.08 22.34 -10.19
N VAL A 134 -11.42 22.20 -11.46
CA VAL A 134 -12.32 23.11 -12.18
C VAL A 134 -13.76 22.63 -12.11
N THR A 135 -14.07 21.42 -12.57
CA THR A 135 -15.47 20.95 -12.66
C THR A 135 -16.07 20.61 -11.30
N ARG A 136 -15.29 20.01 -10.38
CA ARG A 136 -15.76 19.59 -9.05
C ARG A 136 -15.49 20.63 -7.96
N CYS A 137 -14.36 21.34 -8.02
CA CYS A 137 -14.00 22.35 -7.02
C CYS A 137 -14.11 23.82 -7.48
N ASN A 138 -14.55 24.09 -8.71
CA ASN A 138 -14.83 25.43 -9.22
C ASN A 138 -13.69 26.45 -8.99
N LEU A 139 -12.43 26.03 -9.14
CA LEU A 139 -11.23 26.83 -8.89
C LEU A 139 -11.26 28.20 -9.59
N LYS A 140 -10.71 29.22 -8.92
CA LYS A 140 -10.61 30.61 -9.37
C LYS A 140 -9.17 31.13 -9.27
N ALA A 141 -8.87 32.19 -10.02
CA ALA A 141 -7.65 32.95 -9.82
C ALA A 141 -7.66 33.59 -8.42
N GLY A 142 -6.54 33.52 -7.70
CA GLY A 142 -6.43 33.94 -6.30
C GLY A 142 -6.74 32.86 -5.25
N ASP A 143 -7.33 31.72 -5.63
CA ASP A 143 -7.51 30.58 -4.72
C ASP A 143 -6.15 30.08 -4.21
N TRP A 144 -6.12 29.61 -2.97
CA TRP A 144 -5.00 28.88 -2.39
C TRP A 144 -5.28 27.38 -2.44
N VAL A 145 -4.37 26.63 -3.05
CA VAL A 145 -4.52 25.19 -3.32
C VAL A 145 -3.41 24.41 -2.64
N LEU A 146 -3.76 23.52 -1.72
CA LEU A 146 -2.85 22.48 -1.21
C LEU A 146 -2.90 21.28 -2.15
N VAL A 147 -1.75 20.75 -2.57
CA VAL A 147 -1.68 19.53 -3.38
C VAL A 147 -0.89 18.46 -2.62
N HIS A 148 -1.54 17.34 -2.32
CA HIS A 148 -0.89 16.18 -1.71
C HIS A 148 -0.28 15.25 -2.75
N ALA A 149 0.83 14.61 -2.36
CA ALA A 149 1.72 13.89 -3.27
C ALA A 149 2.02 14.68 -4.56
N ALA A 150 2.28 15.99 -4.42
CA ALA A 150 2.38 16.94 -5.52
C ALA A 150 3.42 16.57 -6.59
N ALA A 151 4.43 15.78 -6.24
CA ALA A 151 5.45 15.29 -7.15
C ALA A 151 5.03 14.03 -7.95
N GLY A 152 3.85 13.46 -7.74
CA GLY A 152 3.32 12.34 -8.55
C GLY A 152 2.63 12.81 -9.82
N GLY A 153 2.30 11.90 -10.75
CA GLY A 153 1.73 12.26 -12.06
C GLY A 153 0.47 13.14 -12.01
N VAL A 154 -0.53 12.78 -11.19
CA VAL A 154 -1.72 13.62 -10.95
C VAL A 154 -1.41 14.85 -10.11
N GLY A 155 -0.44 14.77 -9.19
CA GLY A 155 0.02 15.91 -8.40
C GLY A 155 0.61 17.03 -9.27
N LEU A 156 1.52 16.71 -10.19
CA LEU A 156 2.15 17.69 -11.08
C LEU A 156 1.19 18.23 -12.13
N ALA A 157 0.19 17.45 -12.55
CA ALA A 157 -0.91 17.95 -13.36
C ALA A 157 -1.77 18.96 -12.57
N ALA A 158 -2.15 18.65 -11.33
CA ALA A 158 -2.90 19.55 -10.46
C ALA A 158 -2.14 20.85 -10.13
N VAL A 159 -0.84 20.78 -9.81
CA VAL A 159 0.03 21.95 -9.61
C VAL A 159 -0.01 22.86 -10.85
N GLN A 160 0.30 22.31 -12.04
CA GLN A 160 0.36 23.10 -13.26
C GLN A 160 -1.00 23.71 -13.64
N ILE A 161 -2.10 22.96 -13.53
CA ILE A 161 -3.45 23.45 -13.85
C ILE A 161 -3.86 24.59 -12.88
N ALA A 162 -3.65 24.42 -11.58
CA ALA A 162 -3.94 25.47 -10.59
C ALA A 162 -3.11 26.75 -10.87
N LYS A 163 -1.81 26.61 -11.13
CA LYS A 163 -0.94 27.75 -11.50
C LYS A 163 -1.36 28.41 -12.81
N ALA A 164 -1.68 27.63 -13.83
CA ALA A 164 -2.08 28.13 -15.15
C ALA A 164 -3.37 28.98 -15.10
N LEU A 165 -4.27 28.65 -14.14
CA LEU A 165 -5.52 29.35 -13.85
C LEU A 165 -5.39 30.45 -12.79
N GLY A 166 -4.18 30.76 -12.32
CA GLY A 166 -3.90 31.91 -11.44
C GLY A 166 -4.06 31.66 -9.94
N ALA A 167 -4.06 30.40 -9.49
CA ALA A 167 -4.05 30.06 -8.07
C ALA A 167 -2.63 30.14 -7.46
N THR A 168 -2.57 30.18 -6.12
CA THR A 168 -1.34 29.99 -5.33
C THR A 168 -1.28 28.56 -4.83
N VAL A 169 -0.18 27.85 -5.07
CA VAL A 169 -0.07 26.40 -4.82
C VAL A 169 0.95 26.11 -3.72
N ILE A 170 0.49 25.40 -2.69
CA ILE A 170 1.33 24.77 -1.67
C ILE A 170 1.43 23.28 -2.02
N ALA A 171 2.62 22.81 -2.37
CA ALA A 171 2.88 21.40 -2.68
C ALA A 171 3.35 20.64 -1.44
N THR A 172 2.90 19.39 -1.26
CA THR A 172 3.49 18.46 -0.30
C THR A 172 4.04 17.18 -0.93
N ALA A 173 5.21 16.77 -0.47
CA ALA A 173 5.92 15.55 -0.86
C ALA A 173 6.91 15.14 0.24
N GLY A 174 7.16 13.83 0.38
CA GLY A 174 7.97 13.28 1.47
C GLY A 174 9.50 13.31 1.28
N THR A 175 10.05 14.06 0.32
CA THR A 175 11.51 14.21 0.16
C THR A 175 11.86 15.58 -0.44
N ALA A 176 13.03 16.12 -0.08
CA ALA A 176 13.53 17.39 -0.62
C ALA A 176 13.62 17.40 -2.16
N HIS A 177 14.01 16.29 -2.80
CA HIS A 177 14.00 16.13 -4.25
C HIS A 177 12.59 16.26 -4.83
N LYS A 178 11.60 15.59 -4.24
CA LYS A 178 10.22 15.68 -4.72
C LYS A 178 9.59 17.06 -4.48
N LEU A 179 9.99 17.75 -3.42
CA LEU A 179 9.61 19.15 -3.19
C LEU A 179 10.26 20.11 -4.21
N SER A 180 11.53 19.92 -4.59
CA SER A 180 12.18 20.75 -5.62
C SER A 180 11.60 20.51 -7.02
N ILE A 181 11.25 19.26 -7.35
CA ILE A 181 10.46 18.92 -8.55
C ILE A 181 9.11 19.66 -8.54
N ALA A 182 8.35 19.64 -7.43
CA ALA A 182 7.07 20.35 -7.37
C ALA A 182 7.20 21.88 -7.60
N LYS A 183 8.27 22.51 -7.09
CA LYS A 183 8.60 23.91 -7.41
C LYS A 183 8.93 24.13 -8.88
N ARG A 184 9.73 23.25 -9.48
CA ARG A 184 10.10 23.32 -10.91
C ARG A 184 8.87 23.30 -11.84
N PHE A 185 7.81 22.60 -11.43
CA PHE A 185 6.51 22.56 -12.13
C PHE A 185 5.51 23.66 -11.67
N GLY A 186 5.96 24.63 -10.87
CA GLY A 186 5.23 25.88 -10.60
C GLY A 186 4.70 26.07 -9.18
N ALA A 187 4.86 25.12 -8.26
CA ALA A 187 4.39 25.30 -6.88
C ALA A 187 5.14 26.46 -6.18
N ASP A 188 4.40 27.44 -5.66
CA ASP A 188 4.97 28.61 -4.98
C ASP A 188 5.65 28.22 -3.67
N TYR A 189 5.01 27.29 -2.94
CA TYR A 189 5.48 26.83 -1.63
C TYR A 189 5.55 25.30 -1.53
N THR A 190 6.34 24.83 -0.58
CA THR A 190 6.63 23.40 -0.34
C THR A 190 6.64 23.09 1.14
N VAL A 191 5.97 22.01 1.54
CA VAL A 191 6.00 21.47 2.92
C VAL A 191 6.21 19.96 2.85
N ASP A 192 7.13 19.42 3.66
CA ASP A 192 7.25 17.97 3.80
C ASP A 192 6.09 17.43 4.66
N TYR A 193 5.38 16.42 4.17
CA TYR A 193 4.25 15.83 4.91
C TYR A 193 4.70 14.80 5.98
N ARG A 194 5.99 14.45 6.04
CA ARG A 194 6.57 13.57 7.07
C ARG A 194 6.74 14.27 8.43
N ASP A 195 6.74 15.60 8.43
CA ASP A 195 6.61 16.42 9.64
C ASP A 195 5.11 16.53 9.98
N ASP A 196 4.65 15.95 11.08
CA ASP A 196 3.25 15.98 11.49
C ASP A 196 2.72 17.40 11.83
N SER A 197 3.61 18.39 11.96
CA SER A 197 3.24 19.81 12.06
C SER A 197 2.86 20.44 10.71
N TRP A 198 2.96 19.70 9.59
CA TRP A 198 2.67 20.21 8.24
C TRP A 198 1.36 21.01 8.11
N PRO A 199 0.23 20.71 8.79
CA PRO A 199 -0.99 21.52 8.65
C PRO A 199 -0.85 22.92 9.28
N LEU A 200 -0.02 23.05 10.33
CA LEU A 200 0.35 24.35 10.89
C LEU A 200 1.20 25.11 9.88
N ARG A 201 2.21 24.45 9.29
CA ARG A 201 3.09 25.07 8.29
C ARG A 201 2.34 25.52 7.02
N VAL A 202 1.38 24.73 6.54
CA VAL A 202 0.47 25.13 5.44
C VAL A 202 -0.31 26.38 5.83
N LYS A 203 -0.83 26.48 7.05
CA LYS A 203 -1.50 27.70 7.53
C LYS A 203 -0.56 28.90 7.58
N GLU A 204 0.65 28.76 8.10
CA GLU A 204 1.61 29.88 8.20
C GLU A 204 1.95 30.53 6.86
N LEU A 205 1.92 29.75 5.78
CA LEU A 205 2.14 30.24 4.41
C LEU A 205 0.92 31.01 3.85
N THR A 206 -0.28 30.76 4.37
CA THR A 206 -1.53 31.39 3.89
C THR A 206 -1.75 32.77 4.51
N PRO A 207 -2.39 33.73 3.79
CA PRO A 207 -2.68 35.06 4.30
C PRO A 207 -3.46 35.01 5.61
N ASN A 208 -3.02 35.77 6.61
CA ASN A 208 -3.60 35.83 7.95
C ASN A 208 -3.77 34.45 8.64
N LYS A 209 -2.96 33.45 8.26
CA LYS A 209 -3.05 32.04 8.69
C LYS A 209 -4.42 31.37 8.45
N ARG A 210 -5.20 31.89 7.49
CA ARG A 210 -6.60 31.52 7.24
C ARG A 210 -6.79 30.06 6.78
N GLY A 211 -5.77 29.46 6.15
CA GLY A 211 -5.84 28.17 5.48
C GLY A 211 -6.00 28.29 3.96
N VAL A 212 -6.07 27.13 3.30
CA VAL A 212 -6.25 27.00 1.85
C VAL A 212 -7.72 26.88 1.45
N ASP A 213 -8.08 27.30 0.24
CA ASP A 213 -9.44 27.24 -0.29
C ASP A 213 -9.77 25.86 -0.89
N ILE A 214 -8.78 25.19 -1.47
CA ILE A 214 -8.92 23.85 -2.05
C ILE A 214 -7.78 22.95 -1.54
N VAL A 215 -8.09 21.70 -1.23
CA VAL A 215 -7.11 20.63 -1.00
C VAL A 215 -7.33 19.55 -2.05
N TYR A 216 -6.33 19.31 -2.90
CA TYR A 216 -6.29 18.22 -3.88
C TYR A 216 -5.58 17.01 -3.26
N ASP A 217 -6.30 15.92 -3.01
CA ASP A 217 -5.74 14.76 -2.32
C ASP A 217 -5.92 13.41 -3.06
N PRO A 218 -4.83 12.84 -3.60
CA PRO A 218 -4.77 11.48 -4.12
C PRO A 218 -4.26 10.45 -3.09
N VAL A 219 -4.06 10.82 -1.82
CA VAL A 219 -3.37 10.01 -0.80
C VAL A 219 -4.33 9.42 0.25
N GLY A 220 -5.23 10.22 0.82
CA GLY A 220 -5.94 9.91 2.08
C GLY A 220 -5.35 10.70 3.26
N LEU A 221 -5.44 12.03 3.19
CA LEU A 221 -5.02 13.02 4.19
C LEU A 221 -6.10 14.09 4.41
N ILE A 222 -7.34 13.83 4.02
CA ILE A 222 -8.53 14.70 4.09
C ILE A 222 -8.81 15.18 5.53
N ASP A 223 -8.79 14.28 6.52
CA ASP A 223 -9.05 14.64 7.92
C ASP A 223 -7.90 15.49 8.49
N LYS A 224 -6.63 15.10 8.25
CA LYS A 224 -5.48 15.95 8.61
C LYS A 224 -5.58 17.33 7.95
N SER A 225 -6.04 17.40 6.70
CA SER A 225 -6.26 18.64 5.94
C SER A 225 -7.34 19.54 6.51
N THR A 226 -8.32 19.01 7.27
CA THR A 226 -9.29 19.86 7.99
C THR A 226 -8.62 20.84 8.95
N LYS A 227 -7.38 20.57 9.41
CA LYS A 227 -6.63 21.49 10.27
C LYS A 227 -6.18 22.77 9.52
N CYS A 228 -5.92 22.66 8.22
CA CYS A 228 -5.37 23.73 7.37
C CYS A 228 -6.30 24.24 6.24
N ILE A 229 -7.48 23.65 6.05
CA ILE A 229 -8.53 24.24 5.18
C ILE A 229 -9.09 25.53 5.78
N ALA A 230 -9.42 26.49 4.92
CA ALA A 230 -10.14 27.72 5.23
C ALA A 230 -11.66 27.49 5.39
N TRP A 231 -12.36 28.50 5.90
CA TRP A 231 -13.82 28.56 5.88
C TRP A 231 -14.35 28.54 4.44
N ASN A 232 -15.47 27.85 4.19
CA ASN A 232 -16.03 27.58 2.85
C ASN A 232 -15.13 26.76 1.89
N GLY A 233 -13.99 26.24 2.35
CA GLY A 233 -13.04 25.49 1.52
C GLY A 233 -13.53 24.12 1.03
N ARG A 234 -12.80 23.53 0.08
CA ARG A 234 -13.17 22.29 -0.63
C ARG A 234 -12.08 21.22 -0.46
N LEU A 235 -12.45 20.07 0.11
CA LEU A 235 -11.62 18.89 0.23
C LEU A 235 -11.92 17.94 -0.94
N LEU A 236 -10.98 17.77 -1.86
CA LEU A 236 -11.14 17.05 -3.12
C LEU A 236 -10.48 15.66 -3.04
N VAL A 237 -11.31 14.62 -2.97
CA VAL A 237 -10.88 13.22 -2.91
C VAL A 237 -10.65 12.69 -4.33
N ILE A 238 -9.40 12.36 -4.64
CA ILE A 238 -8.95 11.83 -5.94
C ILE A 238 -8.57 10.34 -5.85
N GLY A 239 -8.10 9.89 -4.68
CA GLY A 239 -7.69 8.50 -4.48
C GLY A 239 -7.05 8.24 -3.12
N PHE A 240 -6.69 6.99 -2.87
CA PHE A 240 -6.20 6.49 -1.58
C PHE A 240 -4.78 5.90 -1.71
N ALA A 241 -3.86 6.61 -2.35
CA ALA A 241 -2.49 6.12 -2.60
C ALA A 241 -1.69 5.87 -1.30
N GLY A 242 -2.16 6.35 -0.15
CA GLY A 242 -1.66 6.00 1.18
C GLY A 242 -1.90 4.54 1.56
N GLY A 243 -3.04 3.96 1.13
CA GLY A 243 -3.46 2.58 1.38
C GLY A 243 -4.88 2.49 1.96
N PRO A 244 -5.10 2.85 3.25
CA PRO A 244 -6.42 2.83 3.87
C PRO A 244 -7.39 3.85 3.26
N ILE A 245 -8.69 3.55 3.33
CA ILE A 245 -9.77 4.53 3.11
C ILE A 245 -9.95 5.33 4.42
N GLU A 246 -9.88 6.65 4.33
CA GLU A 246 -9.84 7.54 5.48
C GLU A 246 -11.23 7.77 6.11
N LYS A 247 -11.31 7.72 7.45
CA LYS A 247 -12.47 8.16 8.24
C LYS A 247 -12.30 9.66 8.57
N MET A 248 -13.33 10.48 8.38
CA MET A 248 -13.33 11.90 8.79
C MET A 248 -14.56 12.23 9.65
N ALA A 249 -14.35 12.98 10.73
CA ALA A 249 -15.44 13.39 11.63
C ALA A 249 -16.30 14.50 11.00
N THR A 250 -17.62 14.26 10.85
CA THR A 250 -18.53 15.16 10.12
C THR A 250 -18.78 16.51 10.80
N ASN A 251 -18.55 16.62 12.10
CA ASN A 251 -18.57 17.91 12.80
C ASN A 251 -17.53 18.91 12.24
N LYS A 252 -16.39 18.43 11.72
CA LYS A 252 -15.35 19.24 11.06
C LYS A 252 -15.86 19.86 9.75
N ILE A 253 -16.85 19.22 9.10
CA ILE A 253 -17.53 19.74 7.90
C ILE A 253 -18.39 20.94 8.30
N LEU A 254 -19.30 20.71 9.26
CA LEU A 254 -20.26 21.69 9.77
C LEU A 254 -19.56 22.93 10.33
N LEU A 255 -18.59 22.75 11.24
CA LEU A 255 -17.92 23.83 11.97
C LEU A 255 -16.99 24.70 11.10
N LYS A 256 -16.83 24.38 9.81
CA LYS A 256 -16.05 25.18 8.85
C LYS A 256 -16.79 25.51 7.55
N ASN A 257 -18.04 25.07 7.43
CA ASN A 257 -18.86 25.13 6.22
C ASN A 257 -18.12 24.61 4.95
N ILE A 258 -17.29 23.58 5.11
CA ILE A 258 -16.46 23.04 4.02
C ILE A 258 -17.22 22.02 3.18
N SER A 259 -16.85 21.89 1.91
CA SER A 259 -17.36 20.84 1.02
C SER A 259 -16.38 19.66 0.95
N VAL A 260 -16.89 18.42 1.01
CA VAL A 260 -16.13 17.22 0.63
C VAL A 260 -16.60 16.77 -0.74
N VAL A 261 -15.68 16.61 -1.70
CA VAL A 261 -16.03 16.37 -3.10
C VAL A 261 -15.18 15.24 -3.67
N GLY A 262 -15.81 14.16 -4.12
CA GLY A 262 -15.14 13.10 -4.87
C GLY A 262 -15.09 13.39 -6.38
N LEU A 263 -14.09 12.78 -7.03
CA LEU A 263 -14.03 12.65 -8.49
C LEU A 263 -13.73 11.19 -8.87
N HIS A 264 -14.57 10.59 -9.71
CA HIS A 264 -14.27 9.34 -10.42
C HIS A 264 -14.26 9.62 -11.92
N TRP A 265 -13.09 9.99 -12.48
CA TRP A 265 -13.00 10.44 -13.87
C TRP A 265 -13.46 9.39 -14.90
N GLY A 266 -13.17 8.10 -14.68
CA GLY A 266 -13.63 7.02 -15.57
C GLY A 266 -15.16 6.96 -15.72
N ALA A 267 -15.90 7.24 -14.65
CA ALA A 267 -17.37 7.22 -14.65
C ALA A 267 -18.01 8.37 -15.46
N TYR A 268 -17.27 9.44 -15.78
CA TYR A 268 -17.77 10.53 -16.62
C TYR A 268 -18.12 10.06 -18.03
N ALA A 269 -17.41 9.07 -18.57
CA ALA A 269 -17.69 8.51 -19.90
C ALA A 269 -19.06 7.80 -19.99
N LEU A 270 -19.66 7.44 -18.86
CA LEU A 270 -20.99 6.80 -18.79
C LEU A 270 -22.08 7.78 -18.32
N ASN A 271 -21.78 8.61 -17.31
CA ASN A 271 -22.80 9.43 -16.62
C ASN A 271 -22.90 10.87 -17.15
N GLU A 272 -21.80 11.43 -17.66
CA GLU A 272 -21.73 12.80 -18.18
C GLU A 272 -20.81 12.90 -19.42
N PRO A 273 -21.04 12.11 -20.48
CA PRO A 273 -20.09 11.99 -21.60
C PRO A 273 -19.77 13.33 -22.30
N GLN A 274 -20.70 14.29 -22.28
CA GLN A 274 -20.49 15.66 -22.75
C GLN A 274 -19.30 16.37 -22.06
N LYS A 275 -19.08 16.13 -20.77
CA LYS A 275 -17.98 16.73 -20.00
C LYS A 275 -16.61 16.19 -20.39
N ILE A 276 -16.54 15.02 -21.02
CA ILE A 276 -15.30 14.53 -21.62
C ILE A 276 -14.82 15.49 -22.72
N GLY A 277 -15.74 16.02 -23.54
CA GLY A 277 -15.41 17.01 -24.58
C GLY A 277 -14.89 18.31 -23.98
N GLU A 278 -15.73 18.96 -23.14
CA GLU A 278 -15.43 20.26 -22.51
C GLU A 278 -14.06 20.27 -21.81
N VAL A 279 -13.77 19.26 -20.98
CA VAL A 279 -12.51 19.15 -20.24
C VAL A 279 -11.31 19.00 -21.17
N TRP A 280 -11.44 18.25 -22.27
CA TRP A 280 -10.35 18.10 -23.23
C TRP A 280 -10.11 19.37 -24.04
N ASP A 281 -11.16 20.07 -24.47
CA ASP A 281 -11.02 21.31 -25.24
C ASP A 281 -10.36 22.42 -24.40
N ASP A 282 -10.66 22.51 -23.10
CA ASP A 282 -9.95 23.40 -22.18
C ASP A 282 -8.50 22.99 -21.93
N LEU A 283 -8.21 21.69 -21.78
CA LEU A 283 -6.84 21.19 -21.67
C LEU A 283 -6.01 21.51 -22.91
N PHE A 284 -6.58 21.43 -24.12
CA PHE A 284 -5.88 21.83 -25.34
C PHE A 284 -5.55 23.34 -25.35
N LYS A 285 -6.46 24.21 -24.91
CA LYS A 285 -6.17 25.65 -24.72
C LYS A 285 -5.00 25.86 -23.74
N LEU A 286 -4.94 25.09 -22.65
CA LEU A 286 -3.82 25.13 -21.69
C LEU A 286 -2.50 24.66 -22.32
N PHE A 287 -2.49 23.57 -23.10
CA PHE A 287 -1.30 23.09 -23.81
C PHE A 287 -0.81 24.11 -24.87
N GLU A 288 -1.73 24.71 -25.63
CA GLU A 288 -1.41 25.76 -26.62
C GLU A 288 -0.83 27.02 -25.98
N SER A 289 -1.34 27.40 -24.80
CA SER A 289 -0.79 28.52 -24.01
C SER A 289 0.62 28.28 -23.45
N ARG A 290 1.14 27.05 -23.55
CA ARG A 290 2.43 26.59 -22.98
C ARG A 290 2.58 26.77 -21.46
N LYS A 291 1.48 27.04 -20.74
CA LYS A 291 1.45 27.07 -19.27
C LYS A 291 1.58 25.69 -18.60
N VAL A 292 1.46 24.62 -19.39
CA VAL A 292 1.58 23.23 -18.96
C VAL A 292 2.62 22.53 -19.85
N VAL A 293 3.50 21.73 -19.23
CA VAL A 293 4.56 20.93 -19.87
C VAL A 293 4.49 19.47 -19.41
N GLY A 294 5.19 18.58 -20.13
CA GLY A 294 5.20 17.13 -19.87
C GLY A 294 5.70 16.78 -18.47
N THR A 295 4.92 15.98 -17.74
CA THR A 295 5.19 15.58 -16.34
C THR A 295 5.94 14.25 -16.25
N ASN A 296 6.71 13.89 -17.28
CA ASN A 296 7.38 12.60 -17.40
C ASN A 296 8.55 12.47 -16.42
N TYR A 297 8.69 11.30 -15.81
CA TYR A 297 9.87 10.92 -15.05
C TYR A 297 11.10 10.86 -15.97
N THR A 298 12.18 11.54 -15.59
CA THR A 298 13.43 11.58 -16.39
C THR A 298 14.69 11.10 -15.64
N ASP A 299 14.61 10.83 -14.33
CA ASP A 299 15.79 10.48 -13.53
C ASP A 299 16.32 9.07 -13.87
N ARG A 300 15.46 8.23 -14.47
CA ARG A 300 15.82 6.96 -15.12
C ARG A 300 14.99 6.78 -16.39
N GLU A 301 15.64 6.43 -17.49
CA GLU A 301 14.95 6.05 -18.73
C GLU A 301 14.51 4.57 -18.70
N TYR A 302 13.33 4.29 -19.26
CA TYR A 302 12.80 2.95 -19.47
C TYR A 302 12.54 2.78 -20.98
N VAL A 303 13.09 1.72 -21.58
CA VAL A 303 13.11 1.51 -23.03
C VAL A 303 12.95 0.01 -23.33
N GLY A 304 11.95 -0.34 -24.16
CA GLY A 304 11.55 -1.72 -24.41
C GLY A 304 10.49 -2.21 -23.43
N LEU A 305 9.58 -3.08 -23.89
CA LEU A 305 8.51 -3.67 -23.08
C LEU A 305 9.08 -4.47 -21.89
N GLU A 306 10.29 -4.99 -22.06
CA GLU A 306 11.12 -5.67 -21.06
C GLU A 306 11.34 -4.83 -19.80
N THR A 307 11.23 -3.51 -19.89
CA THR A 307 11.44 -2.57 -18.76
C THR A 307 10.14 -2.11 -18.09
N VAL A 308 8.96 -2.50 -18.61
CA VAL A 308 7.65 -2.25 -17.97
C VAL A 308 7.55 -2.86 -16.56
N PRO A 309 8.03 -4.10 -16.29
CA PRO A 309 8.11 -4.66 -14.93
C PRO A 309 8.80 -3.73 -13.93
N GLU A 310 9.96 -3.17 -14.30
CA GLU A 310 10.72 -2.27 -13.44
C GLU A 310 10.11 -0.86 -13.34
N ALA A 311 9.48 -0.37 -14.42
CA ALA A 311 8.76 0.90 -14.42
C ALA A 311 7.53 0.87 -13.49
N LEU A 312 6.82 -0.25 -13.48
CA LEU A 312 5.73 -0.54 -12.55
C LEU A 312 6.25 -0.72 -11.12
N LYS A 313 7.38 -1.42 -10.93
CA LYS A 313 8.01 -1.60 -9.62
C LYS A 313 8.36 -0.25 -8.97
N ALA A 314 9.11 0.60 -9.68
CA ALA A 314 9.56 1.90 -9.18
C ALA A 314 8.40 2.89 -8.92
N LEU A 315 7.30 2.78 -9.69
CA LEU A 315 6.06 3.49 -9.40
C LEU A 315 5.43 3.01 -8.08
N GLY A 316 5.38 1.69 -7.86
CA GLY A 316 4.80 1.06 -6.67
C GLY A 316 5.61 1.30 -5.39
N GLU A 317 6.94 1.28 -5.49
CA GLU A 317 7.88 1.58 -4.39
C GLU A 317 7.88 3.09 -4.02
N ARG A 318 7.19 3.93 -4.81
CA ARG A 318 7.08 5.39 -4.65
C ARG A 318 8.41 6.13 -4.80
N ASP A 319 9.39 5.59 -5.52
CA ASP A 319 10.67 6.26 -5.77
C ASP A 319 10.55 7.34 -6.86
N THR A 320 9.76 7.10 -7.89
CA THR A 320 9.64 7.99 -9.06
C THR A 320 8.87 9.28 -8.79
N TRP A 321 9.11 10.33 -9.58
CA TRP A 321 8.25 11.51 -9.67
C TRP A 321 7.52 11.56 -11.02
N GLY A 322 6.42 12.30 -11.10
CA GLY A 322 5.64 12.48 -12.32
C GLY A 322 5.02 11.20 -12.85
N LYS A 323 5.07 11.02 -14.16
CA LYS A 323 4.59 9.84 -14.88
C LYS A 323 5.76 9.00 -15.38
N VAL A 324 5.84 7.74 -14.96
CA VAL A 324 6.81 6.79 -15.51
C VAL A 324 6.33 6.36 -16.90
N VAL A 325 7.20 6.49 -17.91
CA VAL A 325 6.88 6.22 -19.30
C VAL A 325 7.98 5.36 -19.93
N VAL A 326 7.55 4.27 -20.58
CA VAL A 326 8.42 3.32 -21.28
C VAL A 326 8.40 3.63 -22.77
N LYS A 327 9.57 3.85 -23.37
CA LYS A 327 9.75 4.12 -24.80
C LYS A 327 9.82 2.80 -25.59
N SER A 328 9.20 2.74 -26.76
CA SER A 328 9.30 1.58 -27.66
C SER A 328 10.68 1.51 -28.35
N THR A 329 11.28 0.32 -28.37
CA THR A 329 12.55 0.04 -29.08
C THR A 329 12.39 0.03 -30.60
N GLU A 330 11.25 -0.45 -31.11
CA GLU A 330 11.00 -0.66 -32.54
C GLU A 330 11.01 0.66 -33.34
N HIS A 331 10.64 1.78 -32.70
CA HIS A 331 10.73 3.10 -33.32
C HIS A 331 12.18 3.57 -33.60
N GLN A 332 13.18 3.05 -32.87
CA GLN A 332 14.58 3.36 -33.18
C GLN A 332 15.08 2.57 -34.41
N GLN A 333 14.67 1.32 -34.56
CA GLN A 333 15.04 0.49 -35.73
C GLN A 333 14.50 1.08 -37.04
N GLY A 334 13.30 1.65 -37.03
CA GLY A 334 12.72 2.33 -38.20
C GLY A 334 13.57 3.49 -38.73
N LYS A 335 14.29 4.22 -37.86
CA LYS A 335 15.23 5.28 -38.28
C LYS A 335 16.47 4.71 -38.98
N HIS A 336 17.01 3.59 -38.48
CA HIS A 336 18.15 2.92 -39.11
C HIS A 336 17.78 2.30 -40.46
N LEU A 337 16.62 1.65 -40.60
CA LEU A 337 16.14 1.15 -41.89
C LEU A 337 15.97 2.29 -42.92
N GLY A 338 15.35 3.40 -42.52
CA GLY A 338 15.21 4.58 -43.38
C GLY A 338 16.55 5.11 -43.89
N SER A 339 17.57 5.17 -43.03
CA SER A 339 18.93 5.57 -43.43
C SER A 339 19.61 4.58 -44.38
N HIS A 340 19.40 3.26 -44.20
CA HIS A 340 19.98 2.24 -45.06
C HIS A 340 19.34 2.21 -46.45
N ILE A 341 18.01 2.33 -46.55
CA ILE A 341 17.30 2.34 -47.83
C ILE A 341 17.67 3.59 -48.64
N LEU A 342 17.77 4.76 -48.00
CA LEU A 342 18.20 5.99 -48.66
C LEU A 342 19.66 5.90 -49.16
N ASN A 343 20.57 5.38 -48.33
CA ASN A 343 21.97 5.19 -48.72
C ASN A 343 22.15 4.12 -49.82
N GLN A 344 21.33 3.07 -49.85
CA GLN A 344 21.35 2.10 -50.95
C GLN A 344 20.88 2.69 -52.28
N HIS A 345 19.86 3.56 -52.28
CA HIS A 345 19.45 4.26 -53.49
C HIS A 345 20.54 5.22 -54.01
N ILE A 346 21.21 5.96 -53.13
CA ILE A 346 22.32 6.84 -53.51
C ILE A 346 23.50 6.00 -54.06
N ALA A 347 23.90 4.92 -53.37
CA ALA A 347 25.00 4.06 -53.78
C ALA A 347 24.81 3.38 -55.16
N ASN A 348 23.56 3.13 -55.56
CA ASN A 348 23.25 2.57 -56.88
C ASN A 348 23.30 3.60 -58.02
N VAL A 349 23.08 4.89 -57.75
CA VAL A 349 23.21 5.97 -58.75
C VAL A 349 24.67 6.38 -58.96
N THR A 350 25.50 6.37 -57.92
CA THR A 350 26.92 6.80 -58.00
C THR A 350 27.88 5.75 -58.59
N ARG A 351 27.39 4.56 -58.98
CA ARG A 351 28.24 3.45 -59.50
C ARG A 351 28.48 3.44 -61.02
N LEU A 352 28.06 4.48 -61.75
CA LEU A 352 28.16 4.54 -63.22
C LEU A 352 29.17 5.58 -63.75
N LEU A 353 30.24 5.90 -63.01
CA LEU A 353 31.33 6.77 -63.50
C LEU A 353 32.69 6.42 -62.87
N CYS A 354 33.76 6.72 -63.62
CA CYS A 354 35.19 6.54 -63.29
C CYS A 354 35.75 5.10 -63.23
N ARG A 355 36.94 4.91 -63.80
CA ARG A 355 37.71 3.65 -63.90
C ARG A 355 39.19 3.89 -63.53
N LEU A 356 39.78 2.98 -62.73
CA LEU A 356 41.23 2.67 -62.65
C LEU A 356 42.15 3.79 -62.06
N PRO A 357 43.45 3.51 -61.75
CA PRO A 357 43.91 2.55 -60.72
C PRO A 357 45.10 3.08 -59.84
N SER A 358 45.73 2.18 -59.04
CA SER A 358 47.03 2.32 -58.31
C SER A 358 47.00 3.01 -56.92
N CYS A 359 47.84 2.68 -55.91
CA CYS A 359 48.77 1.55 -55.70
C CYS A 359 49.22 1.36 -54.21
N LEU A 360 49.51 0.10 -53.83
CA LEU A 360 50.61 -0.40 -52.93
C LEU A 360 50.73 -0.08 -51.39
N LEU A 361 51.25 -1.11 -50.66
CA LEU A 361 51.94 -1.14 -49.33
C LEU A 361 51.10 -0.84 -48.05
N SER A 362 51.39 -1.35 -46.82
CA SER A 362 52.15 -2.55 -46.34
C SER A 362 51.92 -2.82 -44.82
N MET A 363 52.04 -4.07 -44.36
CA MET A 363 52.12 -4.49 -42.92
C MET A 363 53.60 -4.72 -42.49
N PRO A 364 54.02 -5.17 -41.24
CA PRO A 364 53.25 -5.67 -40.07
C PRO A 364 53.73 -5.32 -38.61
N GLY A 365 52.77 -5.26 -37.67
CA GLY A 365 52.68 -5.98 -36.36
C GLY A 365 53.76 -5.94 -35.23
N ARG A 366 53.32 -6.20 -33.98
CA ARG A 366 54.00 -6.98 -32.90
C ARG A 366 53.11 -7.22 -31.65
N ARG A 367 53.59 -8.01 -30.66
CA ARG A 367 52.86 -8.50 -29.46
C ARG A 367 53.62 -8.25 -28.14
N ALA A 368 52.91 -7.99 -27.04
CA ALA A 368 53.15 -8.44 -25.64
C ALA A 368 51.93 -8.00 -24.78
N ALA A 369 51.33 -8.72 -23.81
CA ALA A 369 51.66 -9.85 -22.93
C ALA A 369 52.27 -9.47 -21.55
N HIS A 370 51.51 -9.70 -20.48
CA HIS A 370 52.01 -9.74 -19.08
C HIS A 370 51.19 -10.74 -18.23
N ARG A 371 51.73 -11.18 -17.08
CA ARG A 371 51.24 -12.34 -16.29
C ARG A 371 50.67 -12.01 -14.90
N SER A 372 49.86 -12.94 -14.40
CA SER A 372 49.22 -13.05 -13.09
C SER A 372 50.15 -13.44 -11.93
N ARG A 373 49.65 -13.31 -10.68
CA ARG A 373 50.03 -14.16 -9.53
C ARG A 373 48.99 -14.14 -8.40
N GLU A 374 48.89 -15.26 -7.68
CA GLU A 374 48.16 -15.47 -6.42
C GLU A 374 49.15 -15.85 -5.31
N ILE A 375 48.70 -15.95 -4.04
CA ILE A 375 48.88 -17.07 -3.07
C ILE A 375 48.54 -16.62 -1.62
N ALA A 376 48.29 -17.56 -0.71
CA ALA A 376 47.45 -17.39 0.48
C ALA A 376 48.12 -17.69 1.87
N THR A 377 47.47 -17.21 2.94
CA THR A 377 47.40 -17.76 4.33
C THR A 377 48.66 -18.19 5.12
N ARG A 378 48.79 -17.73 6.38
CA ARG A 378 48.69 -18.59 7.61
C ARG A 378 48.64 -17.78 8.94
N ARG A 379 48.66 -18.47 10.09
CA ARG A 379 48.17 -18.03 11.42
C ARG A 379 48.89 -18.77 12.58
N ARG A 380 49.29 -18.08 13.67
CA ARG A 380 49.32 -18.49 15.12
C ARG A 380 50.55 -18.02 15.95
N ARG A 381 50.26 -17.64 17.22
CA ARG A 381 51.02 -17.86 18.49
C ARG A 381 52.43 -17.22 18.68
N ARG A 382 52.93 -16.99 19.91
CA ARG A 382 52.39 -16.64 21.26
C ARG A 382 53.58 -16.47 22.23
N GLU A 383 53.32 -16.02 23.48
CA GLU A 383 54.26 -16.04 24.65
C GLU A 383 55.50 -15.11 24.50
N THR A 384 56.05 -14.43 25.52
CA THR A 384 55.72 -14.20 26.96
C THR A 384 56.27 -12.77 27.37
N GLU A 385 56.63 -12.29 28.58
CA GLU A 385 56.76 -12.80 29.97
C GLU A 385 56.79 -11.66 31.04
N GLN A 386 56.84 -12.04 32.35
CA GLN A 386 57.44 -11.42 33.57
C GLN A 386 57.67 -9.87 33.75
N SER A 387 57.78 -9.28 34.96
CA SER A 387 57.22 -9.51 36.33
C SER A 387 57.80 -8.48 37.36
N GLY A 388 57.04 -8.11 38.41
CA GLY A 388 57.50 -7.31 39.59
C GLY A 388 56.92 -5.88 39.59
N SER A 389 56.03 -5.49 40.52
CA SER A 389 56.19 -5.15 41.96
C SER A 389 56.83 -3.75 42.19
N SER A 390 56.39 -2.92 43.14
CA SER A 390 55.52 -3.13 44.32
C SER A 390 54.68 -1.87 44.74
N SER A 391 54.09 -1.92 45.95
CA SER A 391 53.40 -0.85 46.71
C SER A 391 52.03 -0.30 46.22
N VAL A 392 50.97 -0.90 46.79
CA VAL A 392 49.79 -0.29 47.45
C VAL A 392 49.24 1.04 46.90
N ASP A 393 48.01 0.97 46.37
CA ASP A 393 46.93 1.86 46.85
C ASP A 393 45.58 1.09 46.85
N VAL A 394 44.57 1.58 47.57
CA VAL A 394 43.29 0.86 47.80
C VAL A 394 42.27 1.17 46.69
N SER A 395 41.51 0.16 46.27
CA SER A 395 40.36 0.32 45.35
C SER A 395 39.26 -0.70 45.70
N PRO A 396 37.98 -0.38 45.45
CA PRO A 396 36.84 -1.22 45.84
C PRO A 396 36.75 -2.53 45.03
N ASN A 397 35.91 -3.46 45.51
CA ASN A 397 35.75 -4.80 44.95
C ASN A 397 35.57 -4.81 43.42
N ALA A 398 36.24 -5.77 42.76
CA ALA A 398 36.12 -6.05 41.32
C ALA A 398 35.06 -7.14 41.03
N GLU A 399 34.10 -7.30 41.93
CA GLU A 399 32.96 -8.21 41.91
C GLU A 399 31.70 -7.29 41.95
N ASP A 400 30.78 -7.25 40.99
CA ASP A 400 30.62 -8.05 39.76
C ASP A 400 30.46 -7.17 38.50
N ALA A 401 31.48 -7.16 37.63
CA ALA A 401 31.41 -6.47 36.34
C ALA A 401 30.90 -7.41 35.23
N ILE A 402 29.58 -7.45 35.03
CA ILE A 402 28.93 -8.21 33.95
C ILE A 402 29.44 -7.73 32.58
N ALA A 403 29.83 -8.64 31.69
CA ALA A 403 30.28 -8.30 30.34
C ALA A 403 29.17 -7.64 29.51
N GLU A 404 29.49 -6.67 28.66
CA GLU A 404 28.46 -5.92 27.90
C GLU A 404 27.64 -6.80 26.94
N ASP A 405 28.25 -7.85 26.37
CA ASP A 405 27.56 -8.85 25.53
C ASP A 405 26.59 -9.75 26.35
N ASP A 406 26.71 -9.77 27.68
CA ASP A 406 25.87 -10.52 28.60
C ASP A 406 24.71 -9.67 29.18
N LEU A 407 24.68 -8.37 28.87
CA LEU A 407 23.61 -7.45 29.28
C LEU A 407 22.50 -7.38 28.22
N CYS A 408 21.26 -7.31 28.68
CA CYS A 408 20.12 -7.10 27.81
C CYS A 408 20.14 -5.67 27.22
N PRO A 409 20.07 -5.49 25.89
CA PRO A 409 20.04 -4.17 25.27
C PRO A 409 18.89 -3.25 25.70
N VAL A 410 17.81 -3.79 26.29
CA VAL A 410 16.61 -3.04 26.69
C VAL A 410 16.65 -2.58 28.15
N CYS A 411 16.85 -3.50 29.11
CA CYS A 411 16.89 -3.14 30.54
C CYS A 411 18.31 -2.86 31.06
N ARG A 412 19.37 -3.18 30.29
CA ARG A 412 20.80 -3.06 30.68
C ARG A 412 21.18 -3.82 31.96
N LEU A 413 20.40 -4.83 32.34
CA LEU A 413 20.70 -5.83 33.36
C LEU A 413 21.15 -7.15 32.69
N LEU A 414 21.65 -8.11 33.48
CA LEU A 414 22.01 -9.46 33.03
C LEU A 414 20.87 -10.11 32.21
N LEU A 415 21.23 -10.79 31.11
CA LEU A 415 20.31 -11.56 30.27
C LEU A 415 19.67 -12.74 31.04
N PHE A 416 18.62 -12.47 31.79
CA PHE A 416 17.83 -13.49 32.50
C PHE A 416 16.77 -14.11 31.57
N GLN A 417 16.69 -15.46 31.58
CA GLN A 417 15.92 -16.27 30.63
C GLN A 417 16.01 -15.71 29.20
N PRO A 418 17.21 -15.69 28.59
CA PRO A 418 17.42 -15.08 27.28
C PRO A 418 16.53 -15.70 26.22
N VAL A 419 15.92 -14.87 25.39
CA VAL A 419 15.29 -15.25 24.12
C VAL A 419 16.09 -14.68 22.96
N THR A 420 16.41 -15.53 21.99
CA THR A 420 17.08 -15.15 20.75
C THR A 420 16.06 -15.05 19.63
N THR A 421 16.06 -13.91 18.95
CA THR A 421 15.17 -13.62 17.82
C THR A 421 15.66 -14.28 16.53
N GLY A 422 14.75 -14.57 15.60
CA GLY A 422 15.09 -15.05 14.24
C GLY A 422 15.93 -14.09 13.38
N CYS A 423 16.16 -12.85 13.85
CA CYS A 423 17.14 -11.91 13.31
C CYS A 423 18.43 -11.81 14.13
N ASN A 424 18.71 -12.82 14.97
CA ASN A 424 19.93 -13.03 15.76
C ASN A 424 20.28 -11.91 16.76
N HIS A 425 19.27 -11.32 17.40
CA HIS A 425 19.44 -10.48 18.59
C HIS A 425 18.87 -11.18 19.83
N SER A 426 19.58 -11.11 20.95
CA SER A 426 19.19 -11.73 22.23
C SER A 426 18.71 -10.68 23.26
N LEU A 427 17.68 -11.04 24.04
CA LEU A 427 16.94 -10.16 24.96
C LEU A 427 16.49 -10.98 26.18
N CYS A 428 16.23 -10.36 27.35
CA CYS A 428 15.50 -11.07 28.41
C CYS A 428 14.08 -11.44 27.95
N ARG A 429 13.58 -12.61 28.35
CA ARG A 429 12.19 -13.07 28.16
C ARG A 429 11.17 -11.95 28.40
N THR A 430 11.24 -11.32 29.58
CA THR A 430 10.34 -10.24 30.00
C THR A 430 10.50 -8.97 29.17
N CYS A 431 11.72 -8.64 28.70
CA CYS A 431 11.93 -7.49 27.81
C CYS A 431 11.31 -7.70 26.43
N MET A 432 11.42 -8.91 25.85
CA MET A 432 10.75 -9.25 24.59
C MET A 432 9.22 -9.24 24.75
N ALA A 433 8.71 -9.85 25.83
CA ALA A 433 7.29 -9.88 26.16
C ALA A 433 6.69 -8.47 26.36
N ARG A 434 7.41 -7.55 27.02
CA ARG A 434 6.98 -6.15 27.19
C ARG A 434 7.10 -5.35 25.89
N TRP A 435 8.20 -5.46 25.14
CA TRP A 435 8.47 -4.61 23.96
C TRP A 435 7.58 -4.87 22.75
N ALA A 436 7.24 -6.13 22.48
CA ALA A 436 6.58 -6.53 21.23
C ALA A 436 5.21 -5.84 21.02
N GLU A 437 5.18 -4.87 20.09
CA GLU A 437 3.99 -4.12 19.67
C GLU A 437 2.87 -5.06 19.19
N VAL A 438 1.68 -4.93 19.77
CA VAL A 438 0.52 -5.78 19.48
C VAL A 438 -0.46 -5.03 18.57
N SER A 439 -0.02 -4.68 17.37
CA SER A 439 -0.89 -4.04 16.37
C SER A 439 -1.48 -5.07 15.41
N ILE A 440 -2.77 -4.95 15.11
CA ILE A 440 -3.45 -5.76 14.09
C ILE A 440 -3.06 -5.33 12.66
N SER A 441 -2.22 -4.29 12.50
CA SER A 441 -1.58 -3.95 11.22
C SER A 441 -0.44 -4.90 10.81
N ALA A 442 -0.03 -5.82 11.70
CA ALA A 442 0.78 -6.97 11.33
C ALA A 442 0.01 -7.90 10.36
N PRO A 443 0.69 -8.59 9.43
CA PRO A 443 0.03 -9.49 8.48
C PRO A 443 -0.60 -10.69 9.21
N MET A 444 -1.94 -10.72 9.27
CA MET A 444 -2.73 -11.78 9.87
C MET A 444 -2.40 -13.17 9.28
N THR A 445 -1.90 -14.07 10.12
CA THR A 445 -1.52 -15.43 9.71
C THR A 445 -2.78 -16.26 9.42
N ILE A 446 -2.95 -16.67 8.16
CA ILE A 446 -4.09 -17.45 7.68
C ILE A 446 -3.86 -18.94 7.97
N VAL A 447 -4.82 -19.58 8.64
CA VAL A 447 -4.80 -21.00 9.00
C VAL A 447 -6.12 -21.70 8.67
N ARG A 448 -6.15 -23.02 8.82
CA ARG A 448 -7.33 -23.83 8.55
C ARG A 448 -8.43 -23.58 9.59
N VAL A 449 -9.68 -23.83 9.20
CA VAL A 449 -10.87 -23.68 10.06
C VAL A 449 -10.84 -24.63 11.28
N ASP A 450 -10.25 -25.82 11.12
CA ASP A 450 -10.14 -26.92 12.09
C ASP A 450 -9.00 -26.79 13.11
N GLU A 451 -8.20 -25.71 13.08
CA GLU A 451 -7.31 -25.37 14.20
C GLU A 451 -8.15 -24.84 15.38
N GLU A 452 -7.94 -25.31 16.61
CA GLU A 452 -8.63 -24.74 17.78
C GLU A 452 -7.87 -23.54 18.37
N PRO A 453 -8.53 -22.66 19.16
CA PRO A 453 -7.84 -21.64 19.92
C PRO A 453 -6.83 -22.22 20.91
N GLN A 454 -5.62 -21.65 20.90
CA GLN A 454 -4.53 -22.01 21.79
C GLN A 454 -3.94 -20.72 22.36
N ASP A 455 -3.67 -20.69 23.66
CA ASP A 455 -2.90 -19.61 24.26
C ASP A 455 -1.45 -19.62 23.78
N PHE A 456 -0.75 -18.50 23.95
CA PHE A 456 0.62 -18.34 23.48
C PHE A 456 1.47 -17.58 24.49
N ASP A 457 2.75 -17.91 24.55
CA ASP A 457 3.75 -17.23 25.36
C ASP A 457 4.16 -15.89 24.71
N ALA A 458 4.09 -14.78 25.45
CA ALA A 458 4.39 -13.44 24.92
C ALA A 458 5.87 -13.22 24.53
N ALA A 459 6.80 -14.04 25.02
CA ALA A 459 8.23 -13.94 24.74
C ALA A 459 8.68 -14.86 23.59
N THR A 460 8.01 -16.00 23.37
CA THR A 460 8.40 -16.99 22.34
C THR A 460 7.35 -17.21 21.24
N GLY A 461 6.06 -17.17 21.59
CA GLY A 461 4.95 -17.33 20.65
C GLY A 461 4.58 -16.07 19.87
N LEU A 462 5.11 -14.92 20.24
CA LEU A 462 4.72 -13.63 19.67
C LEU A 462 5.50 -13.29 18.39
N GLU A 463 4.76 -13.00 17.32
CA GLU A 463 5.28 -12.49 16.06
C GLU A 463 5.29 -10.96 16.10
N ALA A 464 6.48 -10.32 16.08
CA ALA A 464 6.60 -8.88 16.27
C ALA A 464 7.86 -8.28 15.60
N ARG A 465 8.01 -6.96 15.62
CA ARG A 465 9.25 -6.30 15.19
C ARG A 465 10.30 -6.35 16.31
N CYS A 466 11.50 -6.81 16.00
CA CYS A 466 12.64 -6.81 16.92
C CYS A 466 12.95 -5.38 17.41
N PRO A 467 13.19 -5.14 18.72
CA PRO A 467 13.58 -3.82 19.24
C PRO A 467 14.83 -3.27 18.54
N MET A 468 15.82 -4.12 18.27
CA MET A 468 17.15 -3.71 17.80
C MET A 468 17.17 -3.29 16.32
N CYS A 469 16.57 -4.10 15.45
CA CYS A 469 16.66 -3.92 13.98
C CYS A 469 15.31 -3.66 13.30
N ARG A 470 14.19 -3.73 14.02
CA ARG A 470 12.80 -3.56 13.53
C ARG A 470 12.32 -4.56 12.47
N THR A 471 13.12 -5.57 12.15
CA THR A 471 12.72 -6.74 11.33
C THR A 471 11.61 -7.52 12.03
N TYR A 472 10.58 -7.94 11.27
CA TYR A 472 9.52 -8.83 11.79
C TYR A 472 10.09 -10.23 12.06
N THR A 473 9.83 -10.76 13.24
CA THR A 473 10.52 -11.95 13.78
C THR A 473 9.65 -12.64 14.83
N THR A 474 9.87 -13.94 15.02
CA THR A 474 9.60 -14.65 16.27
C THR A 474 10.86 -14.64 17.16
N ALA A 475 10.76 -15.19 18.37
CA ALA A 475 11.89 -15.47 19.24
C ALA A 475 11.74 -16.84 19.91
N SER A 476 12.85 -17.40 20.42
CA SER A 476 12.87 -18.68 21.13
C SER A 476 13.80 -18.58 22.34
N LEU A 477 13.49 -19.32 23.41
CA LEU A 477 14.38 -19.42 24.58
C LEU A 477 15.74 -19.99 24.18
N ASP A 478 16.79 -19.33 24.63
CA ASP A 478 18.18 -19.67 24.36
C ASP A 478 18.77 -20.37 25.61
N HIS A 479 18.36 -21.62 25.81
CA HIS A 479 18.80 -22.42 26.96
C HIS A 479 20.35 -22.51 27.09
N PRO A 480 21.14 -22.72 26.01
CA PRO A 480 22.60 -22.71 26.11
C PRO A 480 23.18 -21.38 26.59
N LEU A 481 22.56 -20.25 26.22
CA LEU A 481 22.94 -18.93 26.73
C LEU A 481 22.51 -18.76 28.19
N ALA A 482 21.32 -19.23 28.58
CA ALA A 482 20.85 -19.22 29.96
C ALA A 482 21.79 -20.02 30.89
N ASP A 483 22.13 -21.26 30.52
CA ASP A 483 23.01 -22.15 31.28
C ASP A 483 24.42 -21.54 31.45
N ARG A 484 24.95 -20.89 30.40
CA ARG A 484 26.21 -20.14 30.49
C ARG A 484 26.11 -18.98 31.47
N LEU A 485 25.06 -18.16 31.39
CA LEU A 485 24.94 -16.96 32.23
C LEU A 485 24.71 -17.34 33.70
N GLN A 486 23.91 -18.37 33.97
CA GLN A 486 23.72 -18.92 35.32
C GLN A 486 25.00 -19.52 35.91
N SER A 487 25.85 -20.16 35.10
CA SER A 487 27.15 -20.68 35.56
C SER A 487 28.27 -19.63 35.62
N THR A 488 28.13 -18.50 34.92
CA THR A 488 29.11 -17.40 34.93
C THR A 488 28.82 -16.37 36.03
N TYR A 489 27.55 -16.06 36.29
CA TYR A 489 27.11 -15.04 37.26
C TYR A 489 26.04 -15.60 38.22
N PRO A 490 26.34 -16.66 39.00
CA PRO A 490 25.32 -17.41 39.74
C PRO A 490 24.55 -16.60 40.79
N ALA A 491 25.19 -15.62 41.43
CA ALA A 491 24.53 -14.72 42.38
C ALA A 491 23.51 -13.82 41.67
N VAL A 492 23.97 -12.98 40.73
CA VAL A 492 23.13 -12.04 39.97
C VAL A 492 22.03 -12.77 39.18
N TYR A 493 22.30 -13.95 38.61
CA TYR A 493 21.27 -14.74 37.93
C TYR A 493 20.22 -15.31 38.90
N GLY A 494 20.61 -15.61 40.14
CA GLY A 494 19.69 -15.95 41.23
C GLY A 494 18.83 -14.77 41.67
N GLU A 495 19.45 -13.61 41.89
CA GLU A 495 18.77 -12.35 42.26
C GLU A 495 17.73 -11.96 41.20
N ARG A 496 18.11 -11.98 39.91
CA ARG A 496 17.19 -11.79 38.77
C ARG A 496 16.04 -12.80 38.74
N GLY A 497 16.24 -14.00 39.28
CA GLY A 497 15.22 -15.03 39.41
C GLY A 497 14.23 -14.79 40.55
N SER A 498 14.67 -14.25 41.68
CA SER A 498 13.77 -13.71 42.71
C SER A 498 13.05 -12.45 42.23
N GLU A 499 13.73 -11.55 41.52
CA GLU A 499 13.09 -10.35 40.97
C GLU A 499 11.96 -10.70 39.99
N GLU A 500 12.14 -11.65 39.05
CA GLU A 500 11.02 -12.06 38.17
C GLU A 500 9.94 -12.91 38.86
N ALA A 501 10.17 -13.38 40.10
CA ALA A 501 9.12 -13.99 40.92
C ALA A 501 8.31 -12.92 41.67
N ASP A 502 8.97 -11.94 42.30
CA ASP A 502 8.31 -10.86 43.06
C ASP A 502 7.65 -9.81 42.13
N ASP A 503 8.20 -9.54 40.93
CA ASP A 503 7.53 -8.76 39.86
C ASP A 503 6.19 -9.43 39.45
N GLY A 504 6.05 -10.75 39.67
CA GLY A 504 4.84 -11.50 39.35
C GLY A 504 3.60 -11.01 40.09
N ASP A 505 3.76 -10.64 41.36
CA ASP A 505 2.67 -10.13 42.21
C ASP A 505 2.55 -8.59 42.20
N GLN A 506 3.61 -7.85 41.83
CA GLN A 506 3.60 -6.37 41.83
C GLN A 506 3.40 -5.72 40.46
N HIS A 507 3.60 -6.45 39.36
CA HIS A 507 3.38 -5.97 37.99
C HIS A 507 2.23 -6.69 37.25
N ASP A 508 1.32 -7.33 37.99
CA ASP A 508 0.13 -7.99 37.42
C ASP A 508 -0.65 -7.04 36.49
N SER A 509 -1.03 -7.58 35.34
CA SER A 509 -2.17 -7.19 34.51
C SER A 509 -2.06 -7.72 33.08
N ILE A 510 -0.86 -7.75 32.47
CA ILE A 510 -0.72 -8.01 31.03
C ILE A 510 -0.76 -9.52 30.73
N GLN A 511 -1.90 -9.98 30.20
CA GLN A 511 -2.19 -11.37 29.87
C GLN A 511 -2.28 -11.56 28.34
N THR A 512 -2.01 -12.77 27.86
CA THR A 512 -2.11 -13.13 26.43
C THR A 512 -3.46 -13.74 26.08
N ILE A 513 -3.89 -13.56 24.82
CA ILE A 513 -5.06 -14.21 24.25
C ILE A 513 -4.87 -14.39 22.73
N THR A 514 -5.20 -15.56 22.18
CA THR A 514 -5.28 -15.73 20.73
C THR A 514 -6.73 -15.56 20.30
N VAL A 515 -6.99 -14.66 19.35
CA VAL A 515 -8.33 -14.48 18.76
C VAL A 515 -8.27 -14.87 17.29
N TYR A 516 -9.17 -15.77 16.90
CA TYR A 516 -9.39 -16.10 15.50
C TYR A 516 -10.65 -15.41 14.98
N ILE A 517 -10.58 -14.92 13.75
CA ILE A 517 -11.72 -14.45 12.97
C ILE A 517 -11.72 -15.20 11.63
N GLY A 518 -12.87 -15.70 11.20
CA GLY A 518 -12.90 -16.55 10.01
C GLY A 518 -14.30 -16.92 9.55
N ASN A 519 -14.34 -17.78 8.52
CA ASN A 519 -15.56 -18.45 8.11
C ASN A 519 -15.31 -19.87 7.63
N SER A 520 -16.30 -20.73 7.83
CA SER A 520 -16.48 -21.94 7.02
C SER A 520 -17.34 -21.62 5.80
N HIS A 521 -17.37 -22.53 4.82
CA HIS A 521 -18.14 -22.40 3.60
C HIS A 521 -18.58 -23.76 3.04
N GLU A 522 -19.82 -23.81 2.56
CA GLU A 522 -20.45 -24.94 1.87
C GLU A 522 -21.21 -24.42 0.63
N LEU A 523 -21.02 -25.07 -0.52
CA LEU A 523 -21.82 -24.80 -1.72
C LEU A 523 -23.13 -25.58 -1.65
N ILE A 524 -24.26 -24.85 -1.68
CA ILE A 524 -25.59 -25.44 -1.71
C ILE A 524 -26.20 -25.37 -3.11
N GLN A 525 -27.01 -26.37 -3.48
CA GLN A 525 -27.79 -26.29 -4.71
C GLN A 525 -28.91 -25.24 -4.54
N PRO A 526 -29.09 -24.29 -5.48
CA PRO A 526 -30.16 -23.32 -5.40
C PRO A 526 -31.51 -24.00 -5.62
N ALA A 527 -32.53 -23.56 -4.86
CA ALA A 527 -33.91 -23.91 -5.18
C ALA A 527 -34.34 -23.28 -6.52
N GLU A 528 -35.31 -23.87 -7.21
CA GLU A 528 -35.72 -23.50 -8.58
C GLU A 528 -36.13 -22.02 -8.78
N GLN A 529 -36.36 -21.28 -7.69
CA GLN A 529 -36.79 -19.88 -7.68
C GLN A 529 -35.73 -18.88 -7.18
N GLU A 530 -34.56 -19.32 -6.69
CA GLU A 530 -33.47 -18.44 -6.19
C GLU A 530 -32.09 -18.80 -6.77
N SER A 531 -31.86 -18.48 -8.04
CA SER A 531 -30.66 -18.84 -8.81
C SER A 531 -29.35 -18.12 -8.45
N HIS A 532 -29.27 -17.44 -7.30
CA HIS A 532 -28.13 -16.62 -6.90
C HIS A 532 -27.53 -16.98 -5.52
N ASN A 533 -28.31 -17.60 -4.63
CA ASN A 533 -27.97 -17.81 -3.23
C ASN A 533 -27.28 -19.17 -2.99
N ILE A 534 -26.15 -19.41 -3.67
CA ILE A 534 -25.46 -20.72 -3.69
C ILE A 534 -24.42 -20.94 -2.58
N HIS A 535 -24.08 -19.91 -1.80
CA HIS A 535 -23.07 -20.00 -0.75
C HIS A 535 -23.73 -20.04 0.63
N ARG A 536 -23.63 -21.17 1.34
CA ARG A 536 -23.82 -21.23 2.79
C ARG A 536 -22.47 -20.94 3.45
N TRP A 537 -22.44 -20.06 4.43
CA TRP A 537 -21.23 -19.76 5.19
C TRP A 537 -21.56 -19.52 6.66
N THR A 538 -20.64 -19.92 7.54
CA THR A 538 -20.70 -19.64 8.97
C THR A 538 -19.51 -18.76 9.31
N PHE A 539 -19.77 -17.50 9.65
CA PHE A 539 -18.75 -16.58 10.12
C PHE A 539 -18.62 -16.71 11.64
N PHE A 540 -17.40 -16.73 12.16
CA PHE A 540 -17.11 -16.93 13.57
C PHE A 540 -15.98 -16.04 14.09
N VAL A 541 -16.07 -15.72 15.38
CA VAL A 541 -14.94 -15.27 16.20
C VAL A 541 -14.70 -16.32 17.28
N ARG A 542 -13.45 -16.78 17.43
CA ARG A 542 -13.07 -17.82 18.40
C ARG A 542 -11.86 -17.35 19.21
N PRO A 543 -12.06 -16.76 20.40
CA PRO A 543 -10.97 -16.45 21.34
C PRO A 543 -10.51 -17.71 22.09
N SER A 544 -9.25 -17.75 22.53
CA SER A 544 -8.76 -18.80 23.44
C SER A 544 -9.31 -18.66 24.86
N ARG A 545 -9.67 -17.44 25.25
CA ARG A 545 -10.29 -17.11 26.53
C ARG A 545 -11.64 -16.44 26.32
N ASN A 546 -12.71 -17.14 26.70
CA ASN A 546 -14.09 -16.66 26.63
C ASN A 546 -14.52 -16.00 27.96
N ASP A 547 -13.80 -16.26 29.04
CA ASP A 547 -14.06 -15.79 30.41
C ASP A 547 -13.98 -14.25 30.54
N ILE A 548 -13.09 -13.62 29.78
CA ILE A 548 -12.85 -12.16 29.77
C ILE A 548 -13.63 -11.40 28.69
N ILE A 549 -14.41 -12.08 27.87
CA ILE A 549 -15.18 -11.49 26.78
C ILE A 549 -16.57 -11.11 27.30
N ASP A 550 -16.99 -9.89 27.04
CA ASP A 550 -18.34 -9.40 27.31
C ASP A 550 -19.26 -9.76 26.13
N GLU A 551 -18.98 -9.17 24.97
CA GLU A 551 -19.74 -9.47 23.75
C GLU A 551 -18.94 -9.37 22.46
N VAL A 552 -19.40 -10.11 21.45
CA VAL A 552 -18.96 -9.97 20.06
C VAL A 552 -20.10 -9.35 19.24
N GLN A 553 -19.87 -8.14 18.73
CA GLN A 553 -20.75 -7.42 17.82
C GLN A 553 -20.36 -7.72 16.38
N ILE A 554 -21.20 -8.43 15.63
CA ILE A 554 -20.91 -8.81 14.23
C ILE A 554 -21.74 -7.95 13.28
N PHE A 555 -21.08 -7.23 12.38
CA PHE A 555 -21.71 -6.32 11.43
C PHE A 555 -21.67 -6.92 10.02
N LEU A 556 -22.85 -7.08 9.44
CA LEU A 556 -23.08 -7.62 8.11
C LEU A 556 -23.38 -6.50 7.10
N HIS A 557 -23.27 -6.84 5.81
CA HIS A 557 -23.69 -5.91 4.74
C HIS A 557 -25.18 -5.54 4.89
N PRO A 558 -25.61 -4.27 4.63
CA PRO A 558 -26.99 -3.81 4.89
C PRO A 558 -28.13 -4.54 4.15
N THR A 559 -27.82 -5.45 3.23
CA THR A 559 -28.78 -6.37 2.61
C THR A 559 -29.23 -7.49 3.55
N PHE A 560 -28.38 -7.90 4.49
CA PHE A 560 -28.76 -8.85 5.54
C PHE A 560 -29.58 -8.13 6.60
N ARG A 561 -30.65 -8.79 7.09
CA ARG A 561 -31.49 -8.28 8.18
C ARG A 561 -31.60 -9.33 9.29
N PRO A 562 -31.28 -8.99 10.55
CA PRO A 562 -30.61 -7.76 10.99
C PRO A 562 -29.18 -7.64 10.42
N SER A 563 -28.73 -6.42 10.14
CA SER A 563 -27.37 -6.14 9.62
C SER A 563 -26.31 -6.00 10.73
N ARG A 564 -26.71 -6.13 11.99
CA ARG A 564 -25.86 -6.19 13.18
C ARG A 564 -26.42 -7.27 14.09
N ILE A 565 -25.59 -8.22 14.48
CA ILE A 565 -25.88 -9.28 15.45
C ILE A 565 -24.97 -9.04 16.67
N ILE A 566 -25.44 -9.42 17.85
CA ILE A 566 -24.67 -9.35 19.10
C ILE A 566 -24.71 -10.72 19.76
N ARG A 567 -23.56 -11.24 20.18
CA ARG A 567 -23.40 -12.52 20.88
C ARG A 567 -22.66 -12.27 22.19
N GLN A 568 -23.35 -12.38 23.33
CA GLN A 568 -22.80 -12.14 24.67
C GLN A 568 -22.34 -13.43 25.39
N ARG A 569 -22.58 -14.61 24.78
CA ARG A 569 -22.09 -15.92 25.23
C ARG A 569 -21.60 -16.70 23.99
N PRO A 570 -20.58 -17.56 24.10
CA PRO A 570 -20.12 -18.39 23.00
C PRO A 570 -21.16 -19.46 22.60
N PRO A 571 -21.12 -20.00 21.37
CA PRO A 571 -20.16 -19.69 20.32
C PRO A 571 -20.47 -18.36 19.60
N TYR A 572 -19.45 -17.52 19.39
CA TYR A 572 -19.60 -16.20 18.76
C TYR A 572 -19.66 -16.30 17.24
N GLU A 573 -20.67 -17.00 16.73
CA GLU A 573 -20.84 -17.26 15.30
C GLU A 573 -22.26 -17.02 14.77
N LEU A 574 -22.35 -16.93 13.44
CA LEU A 574 -23.60 -16.79 12.70
C LEU A 574 -23.50 -17.53 11.37
N SER A 575 -24.57 -18.24 11.01
CA SER A 575 -24.73 -18.90 9.71
C SER A 575 -25.68 -18.11 8.82
N ARG A 576 -25.34 -17.96 7.54
CA ARG A 576 -26.17 -17.33 6.51
C ARG A 576 -26.01 -18.04 5.17
N ILE A 577 -27.02 -17.83 4.32
CA ILE A 577 -26.94 -18.09 2.88
C ILE A 577 -26.77 -16.71 2.20
N GLY A 578 -25.96 -16.63 1.15
CA GLY A 578 -25.83 -15.41 0.36
C GLY A 578 -25.08 -15.60 -0.95
N TRP A 579 -24.68 -14.48 -1.54
CA TRP A 579 -24.01 -14.39 -2.84
C TRP A 579 -22.78 -13.49 -2.74
N GLY A 580 -21.64 -13.94 -3.28
CA GLY A 580 -20.43 -13.12 -3.39
C GLY A 580 -19.64 -12.89 -2.10
N TYR A 581 -18.50 -12.19 -2.26
CA TYR A 581 -17.50 -11.96 -1.22
C TYR A 581 -17.82 -10.70 -0.43
N PHE A 582 -17.86 -10.81 0.91
CA PHE A 582 -18.06 -9.68 1.82
C PHE A 582 -16.92 -9.57 2.83
N THR A 583 -16.53 -8.35 3.19
CA THR A 583 -15.77 -8.09 4.42
C THR A 583 -16.76 -7.95 5.57
N ILE A 584 -16.74 -8.91 6.50
CA ILE A 584 -17.49 -8.90 7.75
C ILE A 584 -16.61 -8.25 8.82
N VAL A 585 -17.25 -7.49 9.71
CA VAL A 585 -16.60 -6.79 10.82
C VAL A 585 -17.06 -7.43 12.13
N ALA A 586 -16.14 -7.72 13.03
CA ALA A 586 -16.43 -8.05 14.42
C ALA A 586 -15.81 -7.01 15.36
N GLY A 587 -16.60 -6.45 16.28
CA GLY A 587 -16.09 -5.81 17.48
C GLY A 587 -16.08 -6.83 18.61
N VAL A 588 -14.92 -7.04 19.24
CA VAL A 588 -14.73 -7.93 20.39
C VAL A 588 -14.56 -7.06 21.63
N ILE A 589 -15.55 -7.06 22.52
CA ILE A 589 -15.59 -6.26 23.73
C ILE A 589 -15.16 -7.12 24.92
N LEU A 590 -14.28 -6.58 25.75
CA LEU A 590 -13.81 -7.20 26.99
C LEU A 590 -14.72 -6.81 28.16
N LYS A 591 -14.77 -7.66 29.19
CA LYS A 591 -15.48 -7.37 30.45
C LYS A 591 -14.88 -6.18 31.20
N PRO A 592 -15.67 -5.50 32.05
CA PRO A 592 -15.17 -4.43 32.93
C PRO A 592 -13.90 -4.84 33.68
N GLY A 593 -12.93 -3.94 33.72
CA GLY A 593 -11.60 -4.18 34.29
C GLY A 593 -10.61 -4.87 33.33
N TYR A 594 -10.98 -5.20 32.10
CA TYR A 594 -10.04 -5.65 31.06
C TYR A 594 -9.97 -4.64 29.90
N SER A 595 -8.77 -4.34 29.42
CA SER A 595 -8.55 -3.46 28.24
C SER A 595 -7.56 -4.07 27.24
N TRP A 596 -7.71 -3.75 25.95
CA TRP A 596 -6.79 -4.23 24.91
C TRP A 596 -5.47 -3.43 24.93
N VAL A 597 -4.33 -4.11 24.88
CA VAL A 597 -3.01 -3.43 24.82
C VAL A 597 -2.75 -2.79 23.45
N SER A 598 -3.43 -3.30 22.40
CA SER A 598 -3.29 -2.88 21.00
C SER A 598 -3.40 -1.36 20.76
N SER A 599 -2.65 -0.85 19.77
CA SER A 599 -2.81 0.52 19.25
C SER A 599 -4.13 0.73 18.51
N ASP A 600 -4.74 -0.36 18.05
CA ASP A 600 -5.87 -0.38 17.12
C ASP A 600 -7.21 -0.71 17.82
N ALA A 601 -7.19 -0.72 19.15
CA ALA A 601 -8.38 -0.85 19.99
C ALA A 601 -9.10 0.50 20.12
N GLU A 602 -10.43 0.45 20.09
CA GLU A 602 -11.34 1.58 20.26
C GLU A 602 -11.95 1.50 21.70
N ASP A 603 -12.34 2.65 22.27
CA ASP A 603 -13.03 2.67 23.56
C ASP A 603 -14.42 2.00 23.44
N SER A 604 -14.83 1.23 24.44
CA SER A 604 -16.12 0.54 24.42
C SER A 604 -17.29 1.49 24.73
N ARG A 605 -18.52 1.04 24.46
CA ARG A 605 -19.72 1.90 24.42
C ARG A 605 -20.16 2.44 25.79
N ASP A 606 -19.84 1.69 26.84
CA ASP A 606 -19.92 2.05 28.26
C ASP A 606 -18.88 3.10 28.68
N GLY A 607 -17.80 3.25 27.92
CA GLY A 607 -16.73 4.21 28.13
C GLY A 607 -15.43 3.62 28.66
N ALA A 608 -15.28 2.29 28.76
CA ALA A 608 -14.01 1.69 29.19
C ALA A 608 -12.90 1.92 28.13
N PRO A 609 -11.73 2.46 28.53
CA PRO A 609 -10.68 2.83 27.60
C PRO A 609 -10.09 1.59 26.93
N LYS A 610 -10.03 1.58 25.59
CA LYS A 610 -9.66 0.42 24.78
C LYS A 610 -10.42 -0.88 25.11
N GLY A 611 -11.67 -0.80 25.56
CA GLY A 611 -12.49 -1.98 25.85
C GLY A 611 -12.88 -2.82 24.62
N MET A 612 -12.80 -2.27 23.40
CA MET A 612 -13.20 -2.93 22.15
C MET A 612 -12.04 -3.09 21.16
N LEU A 613 -11.84 -4.30 20.63
CA LEU A 613 -10.96 -4.52 19.47
C LEU A 613 -11.80 -4.81 18.23
N ARG A 614 -11.54 -4.06 17.16
CA ARG A 614 -12.16 -4.27 15.86
C ARG A 614 -11.32 -5.24 15.02
N LEU A 615 -11.96 -6.27 14.49
CA LEU A 615 -11.38 -7.23 13.55
C LEU A 615 -12.20 -7.23 12.24
N ASP A 616 -11.52 -7.09 11.10
CA ASP A 616 -12.13 -7.11 9.76
C ASP A 616 -11.69 -8.38 9.01
N TRP A 617 -12.62 -9.20 8.51
CA TRP A 617 -12.32 -10.44 7.78
C TRP A 617 -13.11 -10.51 6.47
N THR A 618 -12.43 -10.82 5.36
CA THR A 618 -13.12 -11.05 4.07
C THR A 618 -13.41 -12.52 3.91
N LEU A 619 -14.69 -12.86 3.67
CA LEU A 619 -15.16 -14.22 3.49
C LEU A 619 -14.30 -14.96 2.46
N ASP A 620 -13.67 -16.06 2.87
CA ASP A 620 -12.88 -16.92 2.00
C ASP A 620 -13.71 -18.13 1.60
N PHE A 621 -13.76 -18.39 0.29
CA PHE A 621 -14.45 -19.52 -0.34
C PHE A 621 -13.47 -20.38 -1.18
N THR A 622 -12.17 -20.16 -1.02
CA THR A 622 -11.12 -20.61 -1.95
C THR A 622 -9.93 -21.28 -1.28
N SER A 623 -9.51 -20.81 -0.10
CA SER A 623 -8.44 -21.45 0.67
C SER A 623 -8.82 -22.86 1.13
N PHE A 624 -7.78 -23.68 1.38
CA PHE A 624 -7.87 -25.04 1.95
C PHE A 624 -8.85 -26.01 1.26
N GLY A 625 -9.15 -25.78 -0.03
CA GLY A 625 -10.07 -26.61 -0.81
C GLY A 625 -11.50 -26.05 -0.90
N GLY A 626 -11.72 -24.79 -0.50
CA GLY A 626 -13.01 -24.11 -0.58
C GLY A 626 -13.90 -24.28 0.64
N THR A 627 -13.42 -24.94 1.70
CA THR A 627 -14.09 -25.09 3.00
C THR A 627 -14.07 -23.82 3.87
N GLY A 628 -13.29 -22.81 3.46
CA GLY A 628 -13.08 -21.55 4.17
C GLY A 628 -11.72 -21.47 4.86
N ALA A 629 -11.52 -20.42 5.65
CA ALA A 629 -10.28 -20.16 6.38
C ALA A 629 -10.54 -19.30 7.61
N LYS A 630 -9.54 -19.17 8.48
CA LYS A 630 -9.54 -18.21 9.58
C LYS A 630 -8.17 -17.54 9.71
N GLY A 631 -8.17 -16.28 10.12
CA GLY A 631 -6.98 -15.55 10.51
C GLY A 631 -6.70 -15.67 11.99
N ARG A 632 -5.43 -15.76 12.36
CA ARG A 632 -4.96 -15.85 13.75
C ARG A 632 -4.33 -14.53 14.20
N HIS A 633 -4.90 -13.89 15.22
CA HIS A 633 -4.28 -12.77 15.93
C HIS A 633 -3.80 -13.23 17.30
N ARG A 634 -2.50 -13.04 17.58
CA ARG A 634 -1.90 -13.22 18.92
C ARG A 634 -1.85 -11.87 19.62
N LEU A 635 -2.63 -11.71 20.68
CA LEU A 635 -2.96 -10.42 21.29
C LEU A 635 -2.61 -10.40 22.79
N LYS A 636 -2.60 -9.18 23.35
CA LYS A 636 -2.44 -8.94 24.80
C LYS A 636 -3.58 -8.08 25.32
N VAL A 637 -4.05 -8.41 26.51
CA VAL A 637 -5.03 -7.65 27.30
C VAL A 637 -4.38 -7.22 28.62
N LYS A 638 -4.92 -6.19 29.25
CA LYS A 638 -4.51 -5.70 30.56
C LYS A 638 -5.68 -5.87 31.54
N ASN A 639 -5.50 -6.70 32.57
CA ASN A 639 -6.40 -6.88 33.70
C ASN A 639 -6.12 -5.83 34.79
N GLU A 640 -7.03 -4.88 34.98
CA GLU A 640 -6.94 -3.82 36.00
C GLU A 640 -7.84 -4.11 37.22
N ARG A 641 -8.35 -5.34 37.36
CA ARG A 641 -9.18 -5.76 38.50
C ARG A 641 -8.35 -5.92 39.78
N GLY A 642 -8.39 -4.93 40.65
CA GLY A 642 -8.09 -5.13 42.07
C GLY A 642 -9.08 -6.11 42.70
N TRP A 643 -8.63 -6.96 43.63
CA TRP A 643 -9.41 -8.04 44.21
C TRP A 643 -10.61 -7.51 45.04
N ALA A 644 -11.82 -7.66 44.51
CA ALA A 644 -13.08 -7.51 45.23
C ALA A 644 -14.18 -8.37 44.57
N ASP A 645 -14.69 -9.35 45.32
CA ASP A 645 -16.01 -9.99 45.25
C ASP A 645 -16.63 -10.28 43.86
N VAL A 646 -16.18 -11.39 43.26
CA VAL A 646 -16.70 -11.95 42.00
C VAL A 646 -18.17 -12.37 42.10
N ASP A 647 -18.65 -12.75 43.30
CA ASP A 647 -20.00 -13.30 43.49
C ASP A 647 -21.11 -12.24 43.40
N GLU A 648 -20.86 -10.97 43.81
CA GLU A 648 -21.84 -9.89 43.65
C GLU A 648 -21.98 -9.43 42.18
N GLU A 649 -20.95 -9.61 41.35
CA GLU A 649 -20.98 -9.23 39.94
C GLU A 649 -21.92 -10.15 39.14
N ALA A 650 -21.91 -11.46 39.43
CA ALA A 650 -22.73 -12.45 38.72
C ALA A 650 -24.25 -12.24 38.89
N GLU A 651 -24.72 -11.89 40.09
CA GLU A 651 -26.15 -11.54 40.30
C GLU A 651 -26.54 -10.24 39.60
N ARG A 652 -25.58 -9.30 39.49
CA ARG A 652 -25.77 -8.00 38.83
C ARG A 652 -25.85 -8.15 37.32
N ASP A 653 -24.96 -8.95 36.74
CA ASP A 653 -24.94 -9.30 35.32
C ASP A 653 -26.25 -9.96 34.90
N GLU A 654 -26.74 -10.97 35.63
CA GLU A 654 -27.98 -11.68 35.29
C GLU A 654 -29.24 -10.78 35.47
N ALA A 655 -29.19 -9.80 36.41
CA ALA A 655 -30.23 -8.79 36.60
C ALA A 655 -30.22 -7.67 35.52
N GLU A 656 -29.05 -7.30 34.99
CA GLU A 656 -28.89 -6.34 33.89
C GLU A 656 -29.22 -7.01 32.53
N TRP A 657 -28.74 -8.24 32.31
CA TRP A 657 -29.17 -9.14 31.23
C TRP A 657 -30.69 -9.26 31.16
N SER A 658 -31.36 -9.50 32.29
CA SER A 658 -32.83 -9.57 32.38
C SER A 658 -33.56 -8.29 31.94
N ARG A 659 -32.89 -7.13 31.95
CA ARG A 659 -33.42 -5.84 31.43
C ARG A 659 -33.05 -5.65 29.97
N THR A 660 -31.80 -5.90 29.62
CA THR A 660 -31.22 -5.74 28.28
C THR A 660 -31.88 -6.69 27.27
N VAL A 661 -32.11 -7.96 27.61
CA VAL A 661 -32.85 -8.92 26.77
C VAL A 661 -34.24 -8.38 26.40
N ARG A 662 -34.99 -7.87 27.39
CA ARG A 662 -36.33 -7.28 27.17
C ARG A 662 -36.32 -6.06 26.25
N GLN A 663 -35.19 -5.36 26.15
CA GLN A 663 -35.02 -4.21 25.26
C GLN A 663 -34.51 -4.61 23.86
N ILE A 664 -33.56 -5.54 23.74
CA ILE A 664 -33.03 -5.97 22.44
C ILE A 664 -34.02 -6.90 21.70
N GLN A 665 -34.82 -7.71 22.41
CA GLN A 665 -35.98 -8.43 21.83
C GLN A 665 -36.99 -7.44 21.23
N ARG A 666 -37.25 -6.32 21.93
CA ARG A 666 -38.18 -5.27 21.49
C ARG A 666 -37.69 -4.48 20.28
N ASP A 667 -36.36 -4.38 20.11
CA ASP A 667 -35.70 -3.76 18.95
C ASP A 667 -35.49 -4.73 17.76
N GLY A 668 -35.75 -6.04 17.93
CA GLY A 668 -35.62 -7.05 16.87
C GLY A 668 -34.17 -7.34 16.45
N ARG A 669 -33.20 -7.22 17.37
CA ARG A 669 -31.75 -7.34 17.08
C ARG A 669 -31.05 -8.53 17.74
N TRP A 670 -31.80 -9.36 18.45
CA TRP A 670 -31.31 -10.55 19.14
C TRP A 670 -31.82 -11.81 18.43
N GLU A 671 -30.91 -12.73 18.13
CA GLU A 671 -31.25 -14.12 17.86
C GLU A 671 -30.87 -14.92 19.13
N PRO A 672 -31.73 -15.82 19.62
CA PRO A 672 -31.33 -16.76 20.68
C PRO A 672 -30.16 -17.65 20.19
N PRO A 673 -29.43 -18.32 21.11
CA PRO A 673 -28.68 -19.51 20.74
C PRO A 673 -29.64 -20.58 20.14
N PRO A 674 -29.14 -21.54 19.35
CA PRO A 674 -29.93 -22.73 19.04
C PRO A 674 -30.34 -23.45 20.34
N GLU A 675 -31.53 -24.04 20.34
CA GLU A 675 -31.94 -25.01 21.36
C GLU A 675 -31.28 -26.37 21.01
N ASP A 676 -30.72 -27.06 22.01
CA ASP A 676 -30.05 -28.37 21.89
C ASP A 676 -31.04 -29.55 21.74
#